data_AF-A0A8C3SFG2-F1
#
_entry.id   AF-A0A8C3SFG2-F1
#
_cell.length_a   1.000
_cell.length_b   1.000
_cell.length_c   1.000
_cell.angle_alpha   90.00
_cell.angle_beta   90.00
_cell.angle_gamma   90.00
#
_symmetry.space_group_name_H-M   'P 1'
#
loop_
_entity.id
_entity.type
_entity.pdbx_description
1 polymer ?
#
loop_
_entity_poly.entity_id
_entity_poly.type
_entity_poly.pdbx_seq_one_letter_code
_entity_poly.pdbx_strand_id
1 'polypeptide(L)'
;ARIWGRGSLAISLRAVDNITVTIKPGSSIPPLKRCEICTRQACKSELRINAAVKEDFTFQCEAPERYLVMEIQKNIDCMSGPCPFGDVHLQPSGLPRLNRTFIWDVKANKKVGLELKFSTPWLRQIGPTDTCPDLITYTISSCIDTTRVSIGTFCRNGSVSRIKVQGGVVMSLKLPWNSDLTTSGFNIANRSSIKRLCIIESTFKGETSATLMSANYPLGFPEDELMTWQFVVPSNLRASVIFRNYSLSNCERKEERVEYYLPGLFSSPEVFKLSDKQPANIAGNFNLSLQGCDHDDQNPGILRLLFQIVVQHPQNEENVTYLVDLSKERDITITIQPKSPHSGHPLQFEPECFICKDIRTCERNVTLTSGIMYRIFFLCYDLEHLRITAEKTIACWDLKRCQKKIYDLTVPKAISQLPVHLDMFIWKLLAPEEINVEIMSPSLKLQQHIQEQRCNKSYSYGIVSTTKGKELKLGIFCPGGSIEKIQMRDNITISLKTFGSGFLNDSLNQDLKMSFVPFIKEECIFTVIPDPKAHVYLQTPNWLEGLPPYVSVSWNITVPSKQVARLAFLKERMDIACETGRAYVNIKEQKPKAEETVRREDELLPEPLHMYHHFWVNISNCKPVNKKQLSLQFWVTFVPQKTDLTVIIAVVVGVAGALSIIGIIICCTRKKKKGSQNPGVGIYNANITTQMPGRQGIFKKRRQDNDSHVYAVIDDAMVYADLLKESNGSVAPEIDVYRPFDGPVGDTPPTPPPISFKRATKVSNSEELSFCPEMDSEPYTFAHHKPEETRSNGDTNVNSAGDVGMSLLESKEQEGLVEQLMPKE
;
A
#
# COMPACT_ATOMS: atom_id res chain seq x y z
N ALA A 1 0.39 49.97 31.82
CA ALA A 1 -0.92 50.61 31.61
C ALA A 1 -0.77 51.77 30.63
N ARG A 2 -1.53 51.79 29.53
CA ARG A 2 -1.76 52.96 28.68
C ARG A 2 -3.22 52.92 28.24
N ILE A 3 -3.92 54.04 28.40
CA ILE A 3 -5.36 54.14 28.17
C ILE A 3 -5.60 54.30 26.66
N TRP A 4 -6.12 53.25 26.02
CA TRP A 4 -6.99 53.37 24.85
C TRP A 4 -8.41 53.11 25.38
N GLY A 5 -9.41 53.96 25.27
CA GLY A 5 -9.53 55.25 24.60
C GLY A 5 -11.01 55.43 24.28
N ARG A 6 -11.70 56.38 24.92
CA ARG A 6 -13.16 56.60 24.74
C ARG A 6 -13.45 57.26 23.38
N GLY A 7 -13.27 56.51 22.30
CA GLY A 7 -13.63 56.95 20.95
C GLY A 7 -15.11 56.76 20.69
N SER A 8 -15.78 57.80 20.19
CA SER A 8 -17.11 57.66 19.60
C SER A 8 -16.99 56.91 18.26
N LEU A 9 -17.75 55.83 18.13
CA LEU A 9 -17.87 55.06 16.89
C LEU A 9 -19.13 55.52 16.15
N ALA A 10 -19.06 55.57 14.83
CA ALA A 10 -20.20 55.94 13.99
C ALA A 10 -20.37 54.92 12.87
N ILE A 11 -21.59 54.42 12.68
CA ILE A 11 -21.96 53.58 11.53
C ILE A 11 -23.02 54.35 10.73
N SER A 12 -22.80 54.48 9.42
CA SER A 12 -23.71 55.14 8.49
C SER A 12 -24.09 54.18 7.38
N LEU A 13 -25.38 53.89 7.23
CA LEU A 13 -25.90 52.95 6.24
C LEU A 13 -26.68 53.73 5.17
N ARG A 14 -26.33 53.58 3.89
CA ARG A 14 -27.09 54.23 2.79
C ARG A 14 -28.38 53.46 2.53
N ALA A 15 -29.44 54.17 2.14
CA ALA A 15 -30.74 53.56 1.81
C ALA A 15 -30.62 52.48 0.72
N VAL A 16 -29.82 52.75 -0.31
CA VAL A 16 -29.62 51.92 -1.50
C VAL A 16 -28.98 50.56 -1.19
N ASP A 17 -28.18 50.46 -0.12
CA ASP A 17 -27.41 49.24 0.15
C ASP A 17 -28.27 48.11 0.78
N ASN A 18 -29.46 48.42 1.31
CA ASN A 18 -30.39 47.49 1.99
C ASN A 18 -29.72 46.61 3.07
N ILE A 19 -28.89 47.25 3.90
CA ILE A 19 -28.13 46.62 4.98
C ILE A 19 -28.79 46.92 6.34
N THR A 20 -28.84 45.92 7.22
CA THR A 20 -29.10 46.08 8.66
C THR A 20 -27.87 45.61 9.44
N VAL A 21 -27.40 46.40 10.41
CA VAL A 21 -26.32 46.02 11.32
C VAL A 21 -26.89 45.85 12.73
N THR A 22 -26.64 44.70 13.35
CA THR A 22 -27.07 44.39 14.72
C THR A 22 -25.85 44.05 15.56
N ILE A 23 -25.66 44.74 16.68
CA ILE A 23 -24.62 44.45 17.68
C ILE A 23 -25.34 43.92 18.92
N LYS A 24 -25.03 42.69 19.32
CA LYS A 24 -25.71 41.97 20.41
C LYS A 24 -24.74 41.15 21.27
N PRO A 25 -25.15 40.66 22.45
CA PRO A 25 -24.31 39.81 23.28
C PRO A 25 -23.97 38.49 22.58
N GLY A 26 -22.75 37.98 22.80
CA GLY A 26 -22.32 36.67 22.30
C GLY A 26 -23.03 35.50 23.01
N SER A 27 -23.20 34.38 22.31
CA SER A 27 -23.97 33.21 22.77
C SER A 27 -23.30 32.34 23.86
N SER A 28 -22.18 32.78 24.44
CA SER A 28 -21.51 32.08 25.54
C SER A 28 -22.17 32.37 26.89
N ILE A 29 -22.00 31.45 27.85
CA ILE A 29 -22.44 31.52 29.27
C ILE A 29 -22.46 32.97 29.79
N PRO A 30 -23.56 33.45 30.40
CA PRO A 30 -23.75 34.86 30.72
C PRO A 30 -22.56 35.43 31.51
N PRO A 31 -21.82 36.40 30.95
CA PRO A 31 -20.64 36.95 31.61
C PRO A 31 -21.05 37.73 32.87
N LEU A 32 -20.28 37.59 33.96
CA LEU A 32 -20.51 38.31 35.22
C LEU A 32 -20.42 39.85 35.08
N LYS A 33 -19.95 40.36 33.94
CA LYS A 33 -19.98 41.77 33.57
C LYS A 33 -20.71 41.94 32.24
N ARG A 34 -21.74 42.79 32.22
CA ARG A 34 -22.46 43.18 31.00
C ARG A 34 -21.68 44.30 30.32
N CYS A 35 -21.45 44.19 29.01
CA CYS A 35 -20.97 45.31 28.20
C CYS A 35 -22.18 46.05 27.61
N GLU A 36 -22.31 47.34 27.89
CA GLU A 36 -23.42 48.16 27.37
C GLU A 36 -22.98 49.02 26.20
N ILE A 37 -23.90 49.22 25.26
CA ILE A 37 -23.75 50.03 24.05
C ILE A 37 -24.53 51.31 24.28
N CYS A 38 -23.84 52.44 24.41
CA CYS A 38 -24.44 53.72 24.72
C CYS A 38 -24.48 54.63 23.49
N THR A 39 -25.71 54.97 23.10
CA THR A 39 -26.05 56.02 22.14
C THR A 39 -26.20 57.36 22.87
N ARG A 40 -26.48 58.45 22.15
CA ARG A 40 -26.79 59.76 22.76
C ARG A 40 -28.07 59.77 23.62
N GLN A 41 -28.95 58.78 23.47
CA GLN A 41 -30.27 58.74 24.11
C GLN A 41 -30.37 57.69 25.22
N ALA A 42 -29.73 56.52 25.05
CA ALA A 42 -29.79 55.41 26.01
C ALA A 42 -28.62 54.44 25.86
N CYS A 43 -28.30 53.76 26.96
CA CYS A 43 -27.46 52.56 27.00
C CYS A 43 -28.34 51.30 26.89
N LYS A 44 -27.93 50.34 26.05
CA LYS A 44 -28.65 49.09 25.77
C LYS A 44 -27.66 47.93 25.63
N SER A 45 -28.12 46.70 25.86
CA SER A 45 -27.34 45.48 25.60
C SER A 45 -27.28 45.09 24.12
N GLU A 46 -28.20 45.62 23.30
CA GLU A 46 -28.30 45.38 21.87
C GLU A 46 -28.56 46.70 21.13
N LEU A 47 -27.91 46.88 19.98
CA LEU A 47 -28.08 48.02 19.08
C LEU A 47 -28.34 47.51 17.67
N ARG A 48 -29.48 47.91 17.09
CA ARG A 48 -29.86 47.59 15.70
C ARG A 48 -29.95 48.87 14.89
N ILE A 49 -29.21 48.92 13.79
CA ILE A 49 -29.09 50.05 12.87
C ILE A 49 -29.66 49.59 11.52
N ASN A 50 -30.75 50.22 11.09
CA ASN A 50 -31.42 49.92 9.82
C ASN A 50 -30.83 50.78 8.68
N ALA A 51 -31.14 50.43 7.44
CA ALA A 51 -30.75 51.21 6.26
C ALA A 51 -31.25 52.68 6.36
N ALA A 52 -30.49 53.60 5.75
CA ALA A 52 -30.69 55.05 5.81
C ALA A 52 -30.46 55.72 7.18
N VAL A 53 -30.07 54.96 8.22
CA VAL A 53 -29.77 55.51 9.55
C VAL A 53 -28.25 55.69 9.74
N LYS A 54 -27.87 56.79 10.40
CA LYS A 54 -26.54 56.98 10.99
C LYS A 54 -26.68 56.96 12.51
N GLU A 55 -25.94 56.10 13.18
CA GLU A 55 -25.88 56.03 14.65
C GLU A 55 -24.46 56.25 15.16
N ASP A 56 -24.34 57.11 16.18
CA ASP A 56 -23.10 57.35 16.93
C ASP A 56 -23.22 56.67 18.31
N PHE A 57 -22.28 55.79 18.66
CA PHE A 57 -22.30 55.02 19.91
C PHE A 57 -20.92 54.80 20.54
N THR A 58 -20.92 54.30 21.77
CA THR A 58 -19.72 53.96 22.57
C THR A 58 -19.94 52.67 23.34
N PHE A 59 -18.87 51.92 23.62
CA PHE A 59 -18.91 50.73 24.48
C PHE A 59 -18.51 51.08 25.91
N GLN A 60 -19.30 50.66 26.91
CA GLN A 60 -18.97 50.78 28.33
C GLN A 60 -18.29 49.51 28.88
N CYS A 61 -17.32 48.97 28.15
CA CYS A 61 -16.46 47.89 28.65
C CYS A 61 -15.06 47.91 28.02
N GLU A 62 -14.11 47.30 28.72
CA GLU A 62 -12.80 46.96 28.14
C GLU A 62 -12.92 45.67 27.33
N ALA A 63 -12.27 45.59 26.16
CA ALA A 63 -12.30 44.45 25.24
C ALA A 63 -13.73 44.02 24.81
N PRO A 64 -14.51 44.90 24.14
CA PRO A 64 -15.90 44.60 23.72
C PRO A 64 -16.01 43.37 22.81
N GLU A 65 -14.95 43.01 22.08
CA GLU A 65 -14.86 41.82 21.23
C GLU A 65 -15.03 40.48 21.97
N ARG A 66 -14.89 40.48 23.31
CA ARG A 66 -15.12 39.31 24.16
C ARG A 66 -16.59 39.12 24.57
N TYR A 67 -17.41 40.17 24.45
CA TYR A 67 -18.77 40.19 24.98
C TYR A 67 -19.83 40.41 23.89
N LEU A 68 -19.48 41.15 22.84
CA LEU A 68 -20.38 41.58 21.77
C LEU A 68 -19.99 40.96 20.43
N VAL A 69 -21.01 40.56 19.68
CA VAL A 69 -20.90 40.09 18.29
C VAL A 69 -21.70 41.02 17.38
N MET A 70 -21.28 41.12 16.12
CA MET A 70 -21.94 41.92 15.11
C MET A 70 -22.47 41.05 13.98
N GLU A 71 -23.74 41.22 13.64
CA GLU A 71 -24.39 40.63 12.46
C GLU A 71 -24.69 41.73 11.45
N ILE A 72 -24.30 41.52 10.20
CA ILE A 72 -24.49 42.45 9.09
C ILE A 72 -25.32 41.72 8.04
N GLN A 73 -26.62 42.01 7.98
CA GLN A 73 -27.54 41.39 7.02
C GLN A 73 -27.76 42.30 5.82
N LYS A 74 -27.52 41.79 4.60
CA LYS A 74 -27.81 42.44 3.33
C LYS A 74 -28.83 41.62 2.56
N ASN A 75 -29.99 42.21 2.26
CA ASN A 75 -31.06 41.53 1.52
C ASN A 75 -30.99 41.92 0.04
N ILE A 76 -30.89 40.94 -0.85
CA ILE A 76 -30.71 41.12 -2.30
C ILE A 76 -31.92 40.50 -3.01
N ASP A 77 -32.75 41.31 -3.66
CA ASP A 77 -33.86 40.83 -4.48
C ASP A 77 -33.47 40.67 -5.95
N CYS A 78 -33.24 39.43 -6.36
CA CYS A 78 -32.99 39.04 -7.74
C CYS A 78 -34.28 38.61 -8.49
N MET A 79 -35.46 38.68 -7.86
CA MET A 79 -36.76 38.42 -8.51
C MET A 79 -37.25 39.64 -9.29
N SER A 80 -37.26 40.81 -8.65
CA SER A 80 -37.82 42.05 -9.19
C SER A 80 -36.76 43.03 -9.72
N GLY A 81 -35.50 42.84 -9.31
CA GLY A 81 -34.39 43.75 -9.61
C GLY A 81 -33.19 43.06 -10.29
N PRO A 82 -32.20 43.86 -10.77
CA PRO A 82 -30.97 43.35 -11.33
C PRO A 82 -30.16 42.59 -10.26
N CYS A 83 -29.70 41.38 -10.57
CA CYS A 83 -28.79 40.67 -9.68
C CYS A 83 -27.42 41.37 -9.68
N PRO A 84 -26.77 41.53 -8.51
CA PRO A 84 -25.38 41.96 -8.44
C PRO A 84 -24.47 40.80 -8.87
N PHE A 85 -24.28 40.65 -10.18
CA PHE A 85 -23.25 39.77 -10.71
C PHE A 85 -21.86 40.37 -10.47
N GLY A 86 -20.87 39.51 -10.17
CA GLY A 86 -19.53 39.95 -9.79
C GLY A 86 -19.20 39.71 -8.31
N ASP A 87 -18.14 40.38 -7.84
CA ASP A 87 -17.59 40.16 -6.51
C ASP A 87 -18.45 40.78 -5.41
N VAL A 88 -18.76 40.00 -4.38
CA VAL A 88 -19.56 40.49 -3.25
C VAL A 88 -18.64 41.14 -2.22
N HIS A 89 -18.63 42.47 -2.15
CA HIS A 89 -17.79 43.20 -1.20
C HIS A 89 -18.32 43.16 0.25
N LEU A 90 -17.40 43.22 1.22
CA LEU A 90 -17.74 43.38 2.64
C LEU A 90 -18.18 44.82 2.91
N GLN A 91 -19.48 45.03 3.05
CA GLN A 91 -20.09 46.34 3.31
C GLN A 91 -20.92 46.29 4.61
N PRO A 92 -20.95 47.37 5.41
CA PRO A 92 -20.20 48.62 5.24
C PRO A 92 -18.71 48.48 5.65
N SER A 93 -17.86 49.37 5.12
CA SER A 93 -16.46 49.52 5.54
C SER A 93 -16.33 50.29 6.86
N GLY A 94 -15.22 50.11 7.58
CA GLY A 94 -14.93 50.88 8.80
C GLY A 94 -15.67 50.41 10.06
N LEU A 95 -16.22 49.19 10.05
CA LEU A 95 -16.85 48.59 11.23
C LEU A 95 -15.87 48.42 12.40
N PRO A 96 -16.32 48.57 13.67
CA PRO A 96 -15.49 48.30 14.83
C PRO A 96 -15.01 46.84 14.87
N ARG A 97 -13.88 46.62 15.56
CA ARG A 97 -13.21 45.32 15.72
C ARG A 97 -13.97 44.40 16.68
N LEU A 98 -15.13 43.91 16.24
CA LEU A 98 -15.89 42.83 16.88
C LEU A 98 -15.82 41.56 16.02
N ASN A 99 -16.20 40.42 16.61
CA ASN A 99 -16.50 39.23 15.82
C ASN A 99 -17.70 39.54 14.91
N ARG A 100 -17.51 39.41 13.59
CA ARG A 100 -18.46 39.86 12.56
C ARG A 100 -19.04 38.66 11.83
N THR A 101 -20.34 38.68 11.57
CA THR A 101 -21.02 37.70 10.71
C THR A 101 -21.75 38.47 9.62
N PHE A 102 -21.24 38.40 8.40
CA PHE A 102 -21.91 38.95 7.22
C PHE A 102 -22.90 37.92 6.68
N ILE A 103 -24.14 38.33 6.44
CA ILE A 103 -25.23 37.48 5.96
C ILE A 103 -25.81 38.12 4.71
N TRP A 104 -25.81 37.40 3.60
CA TRP A 104 -26.46 37.80 2.35
C TRP A 104 -27.65 36.89 2.11
N ASP A 105 -28.86 37.44 2.18
CA ASP A 105 -30.12 36.77 1.83
C ASP A 105 -30.47 37.15 0.39
N VAL A 106 -30.22 36.24 -0.55
CA VAL A 106 -30.42 36.46 -1.99
C VAL A 106 -31.68 35.73 -2.44
N LYS A 107 -32.73 36.49 -2.76
CA LYS A 107 -34.01 35.94 -3.22
C LYS A 107 -34.03 35.84 -4.74
N ALA A 108 -34.30 34.64 -5.27
CA ALA A 108 -34.43 34.39 -6.70
C ALA A 108 -35.56 33.41 -7.00
N ASN A 109 -36.05 33.43 -8.24
CA ASN A 109 -37.11 32.55 -8.72
C ASN A 109 -36.65 31.08 -8.71
N LYS A 110 -37.48 30.15 -8.22
CA LYS A 110 -37.19 28.69 -8.16
C LYS A 110 -36.83 28.04 -9.51
N LYS A 111 -37.23 28.65 -10.64
CA LYS A 111 -36.86 28.20 -12.00
C LYS A 111 -35.41 28.56 -12.37
N VAL A 112 -34.76 29.43 -11.59
CA VAL A 112 -33.39 29.91 -11.76
C VAL A 112 -32.50 29.29 -10.68
N GLY A 113 -31.30 28.84 -11.04
CA GLY A 113 -30.24 28.54 -10.08
C GLY A 113 -29.24 29.68 -10.01
N LEU A 114 -28.78 30.01 -8.80
CA LEU A 114 -27.73 30.99 -8.54
C LEU A 114 -26.37 30.28 -8.47
N GLU A 115 -25.38 30.83 -9.18
CA GLU A 115 -24.05 30.25 -9.32
C GLU A 115 -23.02 31.03 -8.51
N LEU A 116 -22.60 30.48 -7.37
CA LEU A 116 -21.55 31.02 -6.51
C LEU A 116 -20.19 30.48 -6.96
N LYS A 117 -19.25 31.36 -7.29
CA LYS A 117 -17.87 31.02 -7.64
C LYS A 117 -16.93 31.51 -6.54
N PHE A 118 -15.99 30.66 -6.12
CA PHE A 118 -15.02 30.97 -5.07
C PHE A 118 -13.64 31.23 -5.67
N SER A 119 -13.02 32.34 -5.27
CA SER A 119 -11.64 32.66 -5.66
C SER A 119 -10.66 31.82 -4.82
N THR A 120 -9.46 31.57 -5.35
CA THR A 120 -8.45 30.79 -4.60
C THR A 120 -7.96 31.55 -3.36
N PRO A 121 -7.82 30.91 -2.19
CA PRO A 121 -8.00 29.48 -1.93
C PRO A 121 -9.48 29.06 -1.87
N TRP A 122 -9.81 27.99 -2.60
CA TRP A 122 -11.15 27.40 -2.66
C TRP A 122 -11.64 26.87 -1.31
N LEU A 123 -12.92 26.50 -1.23
CA LEU A 123 -13.56 26.08 0.02
C LEU A 123 -13.35 24.59 0.33
N ARG A 124 -13.31 24.25 1.62
CA ARG A 124 -13.26 22.89 2.17
C ARG A 124 -14.50 22.66 3.04
N GLN A 125 -15.38 21.72 2.68
CA GLN A 125 -16.52 21.38 3.53
C GLN A 125 -16.01 20.75 4.84
N ILE A 126 -16.67 21.05 5.96
CA ILE A 126 -16.30 20.56 7.29
C ILE A 126 -17.49 20.01 8.06
N GLY A 127 -17.25 19.03 8.93
CA GLY A 127 -18.28 18.40 9.75
C GLY A 127 -18.78 19.28 10.91
N PRO A 128 -19.86 18.87 11.60
CA PRO A 128 -20.45 19.66 12.69
C PRO A 128 -19.55 19.81 13.92
N THR A 129 -18.58 18.91 14.10
CA THR A 129 -17.59 18.91 15.20
C THR A 129 -16.32 19.70 14.86
N ASP A 130 -16.12 20.03 13.58
CA ASP A 130 -14.86 20.56 13.08
C ASP A 130 -14.85 22.08 13.17
N THR A 131 -13.67 22.67 13.34
CA THR A 131 -13.49 24.13 13.34
C THR A 131 -12.39 24.54 12.38
N CYS A 132 -12.54 25.71 11.76
CA CYS A 132 -11.55 26.23 10.83
C CYS A 132 -10.28 26.69 11.57
N PRO A 133 -9.07 26.34 11.14
CA PRO A 133 -7.82 26.74 11.81
C PRO A 133 -7.64 28.27 11.94
N ASP A 134 -8.24 29.02 11.02
CA ASP A 134 -8.24 30.49 10.96
C ASP A 134 -9.52 31.12 11.56
N LEU A 135 -10.41 30.30 12.13
CA LEU A 135 -11.74 30.68 12.66
C LEU A 135 -12.67 31.38 11.65
N ILE A 136 -12.35 31.34 10.36
CA ILE A 136 -13.12 31.96 9.28
C ILE A 136 -14.01 30.89 8.66
N THR A 137 -15.32 31.09 8.76
CA THR A 137 -16.30 30.05 8.44
C THR A 137 -17.36 30.59 7.48
N TYR A 138 -17.56 29.85 6.39
CA TYR A 138 -18.62 30.08 5.41
C TYR A 138 -19.75 29.09 5.67
N THR A 139 -21.00 29.55 5.73
CA THR A 139 -22.18 28.68 5.81
C THR A 139 -23.12 29.02 4.67
N ILE A 140 -23.57 27.99 3.95
CA ILE A 140 -24.36 28.14 2.74
C ILE A 140 -25.67 27.41 2.92
N SER A 141 -26.80 28.11 2.72
CA SER A 141 -28.13 27.52 2.80
C SER A 141 -28.95 27.83 1.55
N SER A 142 -29.72 26.86 1.09
CA SER A 142 -30.83 27.06 0.16
C SER A 142 -32.15 27.27 0.93
N CYS A 143 -33.20 27.66 0.23
CA CYS A 143 -34.57 27.63 0.72
C CYS A 143 -35.45 26.81 -0.25
N ILE A 144 -35.97 25.68 0.23
CA ILE A 144 -37.03 24.92 -0.45
C ILE A 144 -38.35 25.44 0.12
N ASP A 145 -39.18 26.05 -0.71
CA ASP A 145 -40.39 26.77 -0.30
C ASP A 145 -40.14 27.81 0.81
N THR A 146 -40.48 27.49 2.05
CA THR A 146 -40.22 28.28 3.26
C THR A 146 -39.16 27.66 4.18
N THR A 147 -38.73 26.42 3.90
CA THR A 147 -37.82 25.64 4.71
C THR A 147 -36.37 25.88 4.30
N ARG A 148 -35.54 26.26 5.28
CA ARG A 148 -34.10 26.50 5.06
C ARG A 148 -33.35 25.17 5.08
N VAL A 149 -32.62 24.89 4.00
CA VAL A 149 -31.78 23.68 3.85
C VAL A 149 -30.31 24.08 3.88
N SER A 150 -29.52 23.48 4.79
CA SER A 150 -28.09 23.71 4.88
C SER A 150 -27.36 22.92 3.80
N ILE A 151 -26.71 23.60 2.85
CA ILE A 151 -25.85 22.96 1.84
C ILE A 151 -24.51 22.55 2.46
N GLY A 152 -24.01 23.34 3.42
CA GLY A 152 -22.87 22.97 4.22
C GLY A 152 -22.19 24.14 4.94
N THR A 153 -21.21 23.77 5.76
CA THR A 153 -20.27 24.68 6.41
C THR A 153 -18.87 24.42 5.84
N PHE A 154 -18.12 25.49 5.58
CA PHE A 154 -16.85 25.42 4.86
C PHE A 154 -15.78 26.32 5.49
N CYS A 155 -14.53 25.85 5.42
CA CYS A 155 -13.33 26.64 5.67
C CYS A 155 -12.66 27.03 4.35
N ARG A 156 -11.67 27.93 4.42
CA ARG A 156 -10.75 28.18 3.29
C ARG A 156 -9.78 27.01 3.10
N ASN A 157 -9.16 26.94 1.93
CA ASN A 157 -8.16 25.94 1.52
C ASN A 157 -8.72 24.51 1.37
N GLY A 158 -9.57 24.31 0.37
CA GLY A 158 -10.06 23.00 -0.09
C GLY A 158 -10.17 22.90 -1.61
N SER A 159 -11.08 22.04 -2.09
CA SER A 159 -11.31 21.78 -3.52
C SER A 159 -12.55 22.44 -4.11
N VAL A 160 -13.50 22.90 -3.28
CA VAL A 160 -14.81 23.39 -3.75
C VAL A 160 -14.66 24.77 -4.41
N SER A 161 -14.66 24.77 -5.74
CA SER A 161 -14.44 25.94 -6.60
C SER A 161 -15.72 26.72 -6.87
N ARG A 162 -16.87 26.06 -6.85
CA ARG A 162 -18.17 26.64 -7.22
C ARG A 162 -19.32 25.85 -6.61
N ILE A 163 -20.41 26.53 -6.26
CA ILE A 163 -21.66 25.91 -5.82
C ILE A 163 -22.81 26.58 -6.57
N LYS A 164 -23.65 25.77 -7.25
CA LYS A 164 -24.92 26.21 -7.84
C LYS A 164 -26.05 25.79 -6.92
N VAL A 165 -26.99 26.69 -6.64
CA VAL A 165 -28.13 26.44 -5.73
C VAL A 165 -29.43 26.80 -6.44
N GLN A 166 -30.47 25.98 -6.31
CA GLN A 166 -31.77 26.27 -6.92
C GLN A 166 -32.52 27.34 -6.13
N GLY A 167 -33.08 28.33 -6.82
CA GLY A 167 -33.81 29.43 -6.18
C GLY A 167 -32.90 30.38 -5.41
N GLY A 168 -33.36 30.81 -4.22
CA GLY A 168 -32.64 31.73 -3.35
C GLY A 168 -31.53 31.06 -2.55
N VAL A 169 -30.53 31.84 -2.13
CA VAL A 169 -29.41 31.39 -1.31
C VAL A 169 -29.16 32.34 -0.15
N VAL A 170 -28.98 31.78 1.05
CA VAL A 170 -28.55 32.53 2.25
C VAL A 170 -27.11 32.16 2.55
N MET A 171 -26.21 33.09 2.24
CA MET A 171 -24.77 32.99 2.47
C MET A 171 -24.41 33.65 3.80
N SER A 172 -23.59 33.01 4.63
CA SER A 172 -23.04 33.58 5.86
C SER A 172 -21.52 33.46 5.88
N LEU A 173 -20.83 34.53 6.28
CA LEU A 173 -19.38 34.58 6.50
C LEU A 173 -19.08 35.11 7.90
N LYS A 174 -18.57 34.22 8.75
CA LYS A 174 -18.12 34.53 10.11
C LYS A 174 -16.63 34.86 10.11
N LEU A 175 -16.28 36.02 10.66
CA LEU A 175 -14.93 36.56 10.77
C LEU A 175 -14.59 36.88 12.23
N PRO A 176 -13.40 36.52 12.73
CA PRO A 176 -12.95 36.95 14.05
C PRO A 176 -12.65 38.47 14.07
N TRP A 177 -12.63 39.04 15.28
CA TRP A 177 -12.43 40.47 15.53
C TRP A 177 -11.08 41.02 15.01
N ASN A 178 -10.06 40.16 14.93
CA ASN A 178 -8.72 40.45 14.43
C ASN A 178 -8.55 40.12 12.94
N SER A 179 -9.63 39.84 12.20
CA SER A 179 -9.55 39.53 10.77
C SER A 179 -9.44 40.81 9.92
N ASP A 180 -8.34 40.93 9.19
CA ASP A 180 -8.08 41.98 8.20
C ASP A 180 -8.64 41.66 6.79
N LEU A 181 -9.56 40.69 6.67
CA LEU A 181 -10.23 40.37 5.41
C LEU A 181 -11.05 41.56 4.90
N THR A 182 -10.78 41.99 3.67
CA THR A 182 -11.45 43.10 2.96
C THR A 182 -12.45 42.64 1.90
N THR A 183 -12.36 41.38 1.47
CA THR A 183 -13.24 40.76 0.46
C THR A 183 -13.96 39.54 1.03
N SER A 184 -15.12 39.20 0.48
CA SER A 184 -15.84 37.99 0.89
C SER A 184 -15.18 36.70 0.40
N GLY A 185 -14.43 36.76 -0.71
CA GLY A 185 -13.85 35.59 -1.38
C GLY A 185 -14.80 34.86 -2.34
N PHE A 186 -16.03 35.35 -2.55
CA PHE A 186 -16.99 34.77 -3.48
C PHE A 186 -17.62 35.80 -4.43
N ASN A 187 -18.09 35.30 -5.56
CA ASN A 187 -18.65 36.03 -6.68
C ASN A 187 -19.98 35.36 -7.11
N ILE A 188 -21.00 36.16 -7.40
CA ILE A 188 -22.24 35.66 -8.01
C ILE A 188 -22.05 35.70 -9.52
N ALA A 189 -21.75 34.55 -10.12
CA ALA A 189 -21.21 34.49 -11.47
C ALA A 189 -22.29 34.46 -12.57
N ASN A 190 -23.39 33.75 -12.35
CA ASN A 190 -24.43 33.55 -13.36
C ASN A 190 -25.78 33.13 -12.76
N ARG A 191 -26.84 33.20 -13.58
CA ARG A 191 -28.15 32.57 -13.38
C ARG A 191 -28.30 31.42 -14.37
N SER A 192 -28.23 30.17 -13.91
CA SER A 192 -28.41 28.98 -14.75
C SER A 192 -29.44 28.04 -14.11
N SER A 193 -30.42 27.55 -14.87
CA SER A 193 -31.45 26.66 -14.30
C SER A 193 -30.84 25.31 -13.93
N ILE A 194 -31.06 24.87 -12.69
CA ILE A 194 -30.71 23.52 -12.23
C ILE A 194 -31.98 22.83 -11.73
N LYS A 195 -32.25 21.63 -12.23
CA LYS A 195 -33.38 20.77 -11.81
C LYS A 195 -32.98 19.90 -10.61
N ARG A 196 -32.32 20.51 -9.62
CA ARG A 196 -31.70 19.84 -8.46
C ARG A 196 -31.36 20.87 -7.39
N LEU A 197 -31.59 20.56 -6.11
CA LEU A 197 -31.28 21.38 -4.93
C LEU A 197 -29.97 22.16 -5.05
N CYS A 198 -28.87 21.47 -5.35
CA CYS A 198 -27.58 22.10 -5.61
C CYS A 198 -26.62 21.22 -6.43
N ILE A 199 -25.61 21.88 -7.01
CA ILE A 199 -24.44 21.26 -7.63
C ILE A 199 -23.18 21.83 -6.98
N ILE A 200 -22.37 20.98 -6.34
CA ILE A 200 -21.07 21.34 -5.76
C ILE A 200 -19.96 20.93 -6.72
N GLU A 201 -19.21 21.89 -7.25
CA GLU A 201 -18.05 21.65 -8.12
C GLU A 201 -16.77 21.61 -7.27
N SER A 202 -16.07 20.46 -7.29
CA SER A 202 -14.76 20.28 -6.67
C SER A 202 -13.69 20.12 -7.73
N THR A 203 -12.74 21.06 -7.76
CA THR A 203 -11.60 21.07 -8.69
C THR A 203 -10.32 20.60 -7.99
N PHE A 204 -9.58 19.71 -8.65
CA PHE A 204 -8.32 19.17 -8.16
C PHE A 204 -7.16 19.65 -9.03
N LYS A 205 -6.07 20.13 -8.41
CA LYS A 205 -4.85 20.59 -9.11
C LYS A 205 -3.69 19.60 -9.08
N GLY A 206 -3.80 18.54 -8.29
CA GLY A 206 -2.74 17.59 -7.96
C GLY A 206 -3.28 16.55 -6.97
N GLU A 207 -2.39 15.76 -6.40
CA GLU A 207 -2.76 14.71 -5.43
C GLU A 207 -3.30 15.32 -4.13
N THR A 208 -4.56 15.04 -3.83
CA THR A 208 -5.22 15.47 -2.60
C THR A 208 -6.40 14.55 -2.29
N SER A 209 -7.03 14.74 -1.13
CA SER A 209 -8.39 14.24 -0.92
C SER A 209 -9.34 15.34 -0.46
N ALA A 210 -10.62 15.15 -0.74
CA ALA A 210 -11.70 16.03 -0.31
C ALA A 210 -12.81 15.20 0.33
N THR A 211 -13.18 15.55 1.56
CA THR A 211 -14.33 14.99 2.26
C THR A 211 -15.55 15.87 2.00
N LEU A 212 -16.67 15.25 1.61
CA LEU A 212 -17.90 15.90 1.20
C LEU A 212 -19.11 15.24 1.85
N MET A 213 -20.17 16.02 2.05
CA MET A 213 -21.38 15.63 2.75
C MET A 213 -22.65 16.06 2.02
N SER A 214 -23.70 15.26 2.16
CA SER A 214 -25.07 15.62 1.76
C SER A 214 -25.57 16.88 2.47
N ALA A 215 -26.55 17.55 1.87
CA ALA A 215 -27.26 18.65 2.53
C ALA A 215 -27.82 18.19 3.89
N ASN A 216 -27.91 19.14 4.83
CA ASN A 216 -28.35 18.95 6.23
C ASN A 216 -27.57 17.91 7.05
N TYR A 217 -26.44 17.36 6.57
CA TYR A 217 -25.66 16.37 7.34
C TYR A 217 -25.28 16.91 8.74
N PRO A 218 -25.47 16.14 9.83
CA PRO A 218 -25.90 14.74 9.91
C PRO A 218 -27.42 14.53 10.14
N LEU A 219 -28.23 15.60 10.08
CA LEU A 219 -29.65 15.60 10.47
C LEU A 219 -30.57 14.87 9.49
N GLY A 220 -30.25 14.87 8.20
CA GLY A 220 -31.01 14.15 7.17
C GLY A 220 -31.18 14.94 5.87
N PHE A 221 -30.93 14.28 4.75
CA PHE A 221 -31.12 14.84 3.42
C PHE A 221 -32.62 15.10 3.14
N PRO A 222 -33.00 16.19 2.45
CA PRO A 222 -34.42 16.45 2.14
C PRO A 222 -35.07 15.37 1.26
N GLU A 223 -36.37 15.20 1.45
CA GLU A 223 -37.22 14.29 0.68
C GLU A 223 -37.42 14.73 -0.77
N ASP A 224 -37.54 13.77 -1.69
CA ASP A 224 -37.66 13.93 -3.16
C ASP A 224 -36.60 14.84 -3.86
N GLU A 225 -35.56 15.27 -3.14
CA GLU A 225 -34.54 16.16 -3.68
C GLU A 225 -33.40 15.42 -4.39
N LEU A 226 -32.71 16.17 -5.27
CA LEU A 226 -31.54 15.69 -6.00
C LEU A 226 -30.34 16.62 -5.71
N MET A 227 -29.28 16.06 -5.14
CA MET A 227 -28.01 16.77 -4.93
C MET A 227 -26.93 16.19 -5.83
N THR A 228 -26.00 17.02 -6.29
CA THR A 228 -24.94 16.60 -7.21
C THR A 228 -23.60 17.19 -6.84
N TRP A 229 -22.56 16.38 -7.03
CA TRP A 229 -21.17 16.80 -6.97
C TRP A 229 -20.53 16.59 -8.34
N GLN A 230 -19.84 17.61 -8.83
CA GLN A 230 -19.12 17.62 -10.11
C GLN A 230 -17.62 17.66 -9.80
N PHE A 231 -16.86 16.72 -10.34
CA PHE A 231 -15.43 16.60 -10.08
C PHE A 231 -14.62 16.97 -11.32
N VAL A 232 -13.74 17.95 -11.17
CA VAL A 232 -12.78 18.33 -12.21
C VAL A 232 -11.43 17.72 -11.86
N VAL A 233 -11.06 16.67 -12.59
CA VAL A 233 -9.89 15.81 -12.32
C VAL A 233 -8.92 15.90 -13.51
N PRO A 234 -7.65 16.28 -13.29
CA PRO A 234 -6.62 16.26 -14.32
C PRO A 234 -6.47 14.89 -15.00
N SER A 235 -6.18 14.88 -16.30
CA SER A 235 -6.14 13.68 -17.16
C SER A 235 -5.04 12.68 -16.78
N ASN A 236 -3.96 13.15 -16.17
CA ASN A 236 -2.86 12.35 -15.60
C ASN A 236 -3.18 11.74 -14.23
N LEU A 237 -4.28 12.14 -13.58
CA LEU A 237 -4.68 11.65 -12.25
C LEU A 237 -5.86 10.66 -12.35
N ARG A 238 -6.05 9.89 -11.29
CA ARG A 238 -7.19 8.98 -11.11
C ARG A 238 -7.92 9.34 -9.82
N ALA A 239 -9.24 9.40 -9.90
CA ALA A 239 -10.12 9.63 -8.76
C ALA A 239 -10.76 8.31 -8.28
N SER A 240 -10.88 8.17 -6.97
CA SER A 240 -11.57 7.06 -6.32
C SER A 240 -12.57 7.58 -5.29
N VAL A 241 -13.78 7.01 -5.28
CA VAL A 241 -14.86 7.41 -4.37
C VAL A 241 -14.95 6.45 -3.21
N ILE A 242 -14.97 6.97 -1.98
CA ILE A 242 -14.98 6.18 -0.75
C ILE A 242 -16.11 6.67 0.15
N PHE A 243 -17.14 5.86 0.36
CA PHE A 243 -18.17 6.18 1.34
C PHE A 243 -17.63 5.91 2.75
N ARG A 244 -17.71 6.91 3.62
CA ARG A 244 -17.15 6.88 4.99
C ARG A 244 -18.23 6.61 6.03
N ASN A 245 -19.41 7.21 5.86
CA ASN A 245 -20.59 6.96 6.69
C ASN A 245 -21.84 7.26 5.85
N TYR A 246 -22.82 6.38 5.89
CA TYR A 246 -24.14 6.63 5.32
C TYR A 246 -25.22 5.98 6.19
N SER A 247 -26.44 6.45 6.04
CA SER A 247 -27.64 5.74 6.48
C SER A 247 -28.73 5.91 5.44
N LEU A 248 -29.69 4.99 5.46
CA LEU A 248 -30.80 4.88 4.51
C LEU A 248 -32.06 5.51 5.10
N SER A 249 -32.97 5.94 4.24
CA SER A 249 -34.36 6.25 4.61
C SER A 249 -35.24 5.01 4.42
N ASN A 250 -36.43 5.01 5.03
CA ASN A 250 -37.47 4.04 4.69
C ASN A 250 -38.34 4.65 3.59
N CYS A 251 -38.15 4.18 2.36
CA CYS A 251 -38.86 4.70 1.19
C CYS A 251 -40.23 4.01 1.02
N GLU A 252 -41.31 4.79 0.93
CA GLU A 252 -42.62 4.28 0.48
C GLU A 252 -42.67 4.24 -1.05
N ARG A 253 -42.14 5.27 -1.71
CA ARG A 253 -42.16 5.41 -3.17
C ARG A 253 -40.83 5.97 -3.68
N LYS A 254 -40.47 5.58 -4.91
CA LYS A 254 -39.13 5.77 -5.53
C LYS A 254 -38.02 5.05 -4.75
N GLU A 255 -36.89 4.80 -5.40
CA GLU A 255 -35.72 4.22 -4.76
C GLU A 255 -34.63 5.28 -4.55
N GLU A 256 -34.14 5.37 -3.31
CA GLU A 256 -32.91 6.08 -2.96
C GLU A 256 -31.73 5.45 -3.71
N ARG A 257 -30.94 6.28 -4.40
CA ARG A 257 -29.86 5.78 -5.27
C ARG A 257 -28.76 6.80 -5.49
N VAL A 258 -27.60 6.30 -5.87
CA VAL A 258 -26.47 7.11 -6.32
C VAL A 258 -26.29 6.92 -7.82
N GLU A 259 -26.29 8.03 -8.56
CA GLU A 259 -26.10 8.05 -10.01
C GLU A 259 -24.72 8.60 -10.37
N TYR A 260 -23.95 7.83 -11.15
CA TYR A 260 -22.65 8.22 -11.65
C TYR A 260 -22.69 8.55 -13.13
N TYR A 261 -22.29 9.78 -13.46
CA TYR A 261 -22.10 10.23 -14.85
C TYR A 261 -20.59 10.17 -15.13
N LEU A 262 -20.15 9.00 -15.60
CA LEU A 262 -18.73 8.68 -15.80
C LEU A 262 -18.24 9.05 -17.21
N PRO A 263 -16.96 9.44 -17.36
CA PRO A 263 -16.38 9.74 -18.66
C PRO A 263 -16.42 8.54 -19.61
N GLY A 264 -16.77 8.79 -20.87
CA GLY A 264 -16.90 7.78 -21.93
C GLY A 264 -18.27 7.06 -21.99
N LEU A 265 -19.18 7.28 -21.03
CA LEU A 265 -20.58 6.85 -21.13
C LEU A 265 -21.45 8.02 -21.55
N PHE A 266 -21.90 8.01 -22.81
CA PHE A 266 -22.46 9.22 -23.45
C PHE A 266 -23.94 9.51 -23.17
N SER A 267 -24.71 8.59 -22.54
CA SER A 267 -26.17 8.74 -22.49
C SER A 267 -26.92 8.15 -21.28
N SER A 268 -26.29 7.37 -20.40
CA SER A 268 -26.96 6.76 -19.24
C SER A 268 -26.08 6.79 -17.99
N PRO A 269 -26.58 7.25 -16.83
CA PRO A 269 -25.86 7.13 -15.57
C PRO A 269 -25.74 5.67 -15.15
N GLU A 270 -24.62 5.30 -14.52
CA GLU A 270 -24.54 4.06 -13.77
C GLU A 270 -25.24 4.26 -12.42
N VAL A 271 -26.20 3.39 -12.10
CA VAL A 271 -27.01 3.46 -10.87
C VAL A 271 -26.49 2.44 -9.86
N PHE A 272 -26.16 2.92 -8.67
CA PHE A 272 -25.67 2.11 -7.55
C PHE A 272 -26.54 2.35 -6.30
N LYS A 273 -26.69 1.32 -5.48
CA LYS A 273 -27.18 1.47 -4.10
C LYS A 273 -26.07 2.06 -3.23
N LEU A 274 -26.44 2.72 -2.13
CA LEU A 274 -25.45 3.26 -1.18
C LEU A 274 -24.61 2.14 -0.52
N SER A 275 -25.10 0.90 -0.51
CA SER A 275 -24.39 -0.31 -0.05
C SER A 275 -23.38 -0.89 -1.03
N ASP A 276 -23.42 -0.50 -2.30
CA ASP A 276 -22.63 -1.14 -3.34
C ASP A 276 -21.16 -0.65 -3.32
N LYS A 277 -20.27 -1.38 -3.99
CA LYS A 277 -18.87 -0.94 -4.13
C LYS A 277 -18.81 0.26 -5.07
N GLN A 278 -18.31 1.37 -4.55
CA GLN A 278 -18.25 2.64 -5.27
C GLN A 278 -17.12 2.64 -6.32
N PRO A 279 -17.28 3.37 -7.45
CA PRO A 279 -16.31 3.36 -8.52
C PRO A 279 -14.96 3.98 -8.12
N ALA A 280 -13.90 3.34 -8.60
CA ALA A 280 -12.51 3.78 -8.47
C ALA A 280 -11.86 3.88 -9.85
N ASN A 281 -10.62 4.37 -9.91
CA ASN A 281 -9.86 4.54 -11.16
C ASN A 281 -10.51 5.47 -12.20
N ILE A 282 -11.30 6.45 -11.75
CA ILE A 282 -12.01 7.35 -12.66
C ILE A 282 -11.01 8.33 -13.28
N ALA A 283 -10.91 8.31 -14.62
CA ALA A 283 -9.99 9.15 -15.38
C ALA A 283 -10.73 10.36 -15.98
N GLY A 284 -10.36 11.57 -15.55
CA GLY A 284 -11.02 12.80 -15.99
C GLY A 284 -12.32 13.12 -15.24
N ASN A 285 -13.08 14.07 -15.78
CA ASN A 285 -14.22 14.68 -15.09
C ASN A 285 -15.42 13.75 -15.00
N PHE A 286 -16.10 13.74 -13.85
CA PHE A 286 -17.29 12.92 -13.60
C PHE A 286 -18.25 13.60 -12.61
N ASN A 287 -19.51 13.18 -12.59
CA ASN A 287 -20.48 13.61 -11.58
C ASN A 287 -20.97 12.44 -10.73
N LEU A 288 -21.24 12.72 -9.46
CA LEU A 288 -21.97 11.86 -8.52
C LEU A 288 -23.27 12.59 -8.16
N SER A 289 -24.42 11.93 -8.24
CA SER A 289 -25.70 12.48 -7.77
C SER A 289 -26.34 11.57 -6.73
N LEU A 290 -26.89 12.16 -5.66
CA LEU A 290 -27.68 11.48 -4.64
C LEU A 290 -29.13 11.89 -4.80
N GLN A 291 -30.00 10.90 -5.01
CA GLN A 291 -31.45 11.07 -5.13
C GLN A 291 -32.14 10.58 -3.86
N GLY A 292 -32.95 11.45 -3.24
CA GLY A 292 -33.87 11.07 -2.16
C GLY A 292 -35.09 10.30 -2.70
N CYS A 293 -35.76 9.57 -1.81
CA CYS A 293 -37.04 8.92 -2.08
C CYS A 293 -38.18 9.63 -1.33
N ASP A 294 -39.42 9.16 -1.52
CA ASP A 294 -40.60 9.58 -0.76
C ASP A 294 -40.64 8.73 0.53
N HIS A 295 -40.76 9.35 1.70
CA HIS A 295 -40.56 8.70 3.00
C HIS A 295 -41.82 8.03 3.59
N ASP A 296 -41.64 7.01 4.43
CA ASP A 296 -42.70 6.46 5.29
C ASP A 296 -43.06 7.45 6.42
N ASP A 297 -44.31 7.94 6.42
CA ASP A 297 -44.89 8.84 7.44
C ASP A 297 -44.70 8.37 8.89
N GLN A 298 -44.66 7.05 9.16
CA GLN A 298 -44.53 6.52 10.52
C GLN A 298 -43.08 6.37 10.98
N ASN A 299 -42.17 6.01 10.07
CA ASN A 299 -40.76 5.78 10.36
C ASN A 299 -39.89 6.21 9.17
N PRO A 300 -39.70 7.52 8.90
CA PRO A 300 -39.09 7.98 7.64
C PRO A 300 -37.61 7.56 7.47
N GLY A 301 -36.93 7.18 8.56
CA GLY A 301 -35.49 6.95 8.56
C GLY A 301 -34.71 8.26 8.42
N ILE A 302 -33.42 8.17 8.08
CA ILE A 302 -32.56 9.34 7.85
C ILE A 302 -31.55 9.02 6.75
N LEU A 303 -31.82 9.42 5.51
CA LEU A 303 -30.83 9.44 4.44
C LEU A 303 -29.72 10.45 4.76
N ARG A 304 -28.47 9.99 4.84
CA ARG A 304 -27.29 10.87 4.96
C ARG A 304 -26.10 10.24 4.26
N LEU A 305 -25.23 11.07 3.68
CA LEU A 305 -24.03 10.61 2.98
C LEU A 305 -22.82 11.46 3.38
N LEU A 306 -21.78 10.81 3.90
CA LEU A 306 -20.43 11.33 4.10
C LEU A 306 -19.48 10.46 3.27
N PHE A 307 -18.77 11.09 2.34
CA PHE A 307 -17.86 10.41 1.44
C PHE A 307 -16.56 11.21 1.25
N GLN A 308 -15.54 10.54 0.76
CA GLN A 308 -14.25 11.12 0.43
C GLN A 308 -13.90 10.79 -1.02
N ILE A 309 -13.41 11.80 -1.73
CA ILE A 309 -12.76 11.65 -3.03
C ILE A 309 -11.26 11.66 -2.79
N VAL A 310 -10.56 10.64 -3.26
CA VAL A 310 -9.09 10.58 -3.28
C VAL A 310 -8.65 10.73 -4.73
N VAL A 311 -7.75 11.69 -4.99
CA VAL A 311 -7.15 11.91 -6.31
C VAL A 311 -5.65 11.71 -6.20
N GLN A 312 -5.10 10.81 -7.01
CA GLN A 312 -3.70 10.40 -6.98
C GLN A 312 -3.20 9.98 -8.37
N HIS A 313 -1.89 9.95 -8.58
CA HIS A 313 -1.32 9.41 -9.81
C HIS A 313 -1.52 7.88 -9.86
N PRO A 314 -1.77 7.31 -11.06
CA PRO A 314 -1.50 5.89 -11.28
C PRO A 314 0.01 5.66 -11.21
N GLN A 315 0.45 4.49 -10.73
CA GLN A 315 1.89 4.20 -10.55
C GLN A 315 2.67 4.26 -11.88
N ASN A 316 2.04 3.78 -12.95
CA ASN A 316 2.55 3.80 -14.31
C ASN A 316 1.50 4.50 -15.19
N GLU A 317 1.91 5.43 -16.05
CA GLU A 317 1.01 6.08 -17.02
C GLU A 317 0.51 5.08 -18.08
N GLU A 318 1.36 4.11 -18.42
CA GLU A 318 0.93 2.87 -19.07
C GLU A 318 0.22 1.97 -18.05
N ASN A 319 -1.00 1.50 -18.37
CA ASN A 319 -1.74 0.57 -17.53
C ASN A 319 -1.04 -0.82 -17.50
N VAL A 320 0.03 -0.97 -16.73
CA VAL A 320 0.75 -2.24 -16.56
C VAL A 320 -0.15 -3.22 -15.81
N THR A 321 -0.84 -4.06 -16.57
CA THR A 321 -1.69 -5.13 -16.04
C THR A 321 -0.86 -6.37 -15.75
N TYR A 322 -0.83 -6.80 -14.50
CA TYR A 322 -0.22 -8.05 -14.08
C TYR A 322 -1.20 -9.20 -14.29
N LEU A 323 -0.72 -10.28 -14.92
CA LEU A 323 -1.48 -11.51 -15.14
C LEU A 323 -1.09 -12.53 -14.07
N VAL A 324 -2.04 -12.87 -13.21
CA VAL A 324 -1.87 -13.85 -12.13
C VAL A 324 -2.63 -15.12 -12.50
N ASP A 325 -1.93 -16.06 -13.13
CA ASP A 325 -2.49 -17.36 -13.51
C ASP A 325 -2.49 -18.33 -12.31
N LEU A 326 -3.68 -18.55 -11.73
CA LEU A 326 -3.91 -19.58 -10.70
C LEU A 326 -4.72 -20.77 -11.25
N SER A 327 -4.92 -20.88 -12.57
CA SER A 327 -5.76 -21.91 -13.19
C SER A 327 -5.26 -23.34 -12.93
N LYS A 328 -3.94 -23.50 -12.81
CA LYS A 328 -3.26 -24.79 -12.54
C LYS A 328 -3.03 -25.05 -11.05
N GLU A 329 -3.13 -24.00 -10.23
CA GLU A 329 -2.98 -24.10 -8.78
C GLU A 329 -4.28 -24.61 -8.14
N ARG A 330 -4.15 -25.38 -7.06
CA ARG A 330 -5.28 -25.92 -6.28
C ARG A 330 -5.15 -25.49 -4.83
N ASP A 331 -6.29 -25.24 -4.21
CA ASP A 331 -6.42 -24.94 -2.78
C ASP A 331 -5.47 -23.83 -2.31
N ILE A 332 -5.22 -22.85 -3.19
CA ILE A 332 -4.43 -21.66 -2.93
C ILE A 332 -5.34 -20.43 -2.83
N THR A 333 -5.03 -19.57 -1.87
CA THR A 333 -5.59 -18.23 -1.73
C THR A 333 -4.46 -17.23 -1.61
N ILE A 334 -4.59 -16.08 -2.26
CA ILE A 334 -3.60 -15.00 -2.23
C ILE A 334 -4.36 -13.75 -1.80
N THR A 335 -3.89 -13.11 -0.75
CA THR A 335 -4.41 -11.83 -0.26
C THR A 335 -3.36 -10.76 -0.51
N ILE A 336 -3.76 -9.69 -1.18
CA ILE A 336 -2.94 -8.49 -1.36
C ILE A 336 -3.65 -7.38 -0.59
N GLN A 337 -2.92 -6.72 0.32
CA GLN A 337 -3.50 -5.75 1.25
C GLN A 337 -2.48 -4.68 1.65
N PRO A 338 -2.90 -3.53 2.19
CA PRO A 338 -1.98 -2.53 2.70
C PRO A 338 -1.23 -3.07 3.93
N LYS A 339 -0.01 -2.57 4.13
CA LYS A 339 0.67 -2.66 5.42
C LYS A 339 -0.11 -1.79 6.42
N SER A 340 -0.10 -2.18 7.69
CA SER A 340 -0.65 -1.31 8.74
C SER A 340 0.13 0.00 8.72
N PRO A 341 -0.53 1.18 8.80
CA PRO A 341 0.19 2.45 8.86
C PRO A 341 1.20 2.40 10.01
N HIS A 342 2.46 2.71 9.70
CA HIS A 342 3.46 2.88 10.74
C HIS A 342 3.11 4.11 11.56
N SER A 343 3.37 4.06 12.86
CA SER A 343 3.22 5.20 13.77
C SER A 343 4.35 6.22 13.57
N GLY A 344 4.51 6.71 12.33
CA GLY A 344 5.38 7.79 11.90
C GLY A 344 4.56 9.05 11.61
N HIS A 345 5.23 10.19 11.53
CA HIS A 345 4.57 11.50 11.45
C HIS A 345 3.55 11.61 10.30
N PRO A 346 2.32 12.10 10.57
CA PRO A 346 1.29 12.20 9.54
C PRO A 346 1.71 13.22 8.46
N LEU A 347 1.86 12.74 7.22
CA LEU A 347 1.87 13.59 6.04
C LEU A 347 0.49 14.26 5.89
N GLN A 348 0.44 15.44 5.26
CA GLN A 348 -0.83 16.15 5.03
C GLN A 348 -1.78 15.41 4.07
N PHE A 349 -1.26 14.43 3.33
CA PHE A 349 -1.99 13.49 2.48
C PHE A 349 -1.22 12.17 2.48
N GLU A 350 -1.90 11.05 2.74
CA GLU A 350 -1.36 9.70 2.65
C GLU A 350 -2.11 9.00 1.49
N PRO A 351 -1.48 8.76 0.33
CA PRO A 351 -2.16 8.19 -0.84
C PRO A 351 -2.62 6.75 -0.54
N GLU A 352 -3.90 6.48 -0.71
CA GLU A 352 -4.46 5.16 -0.44
C GLU A 352 -4.22 4.20 -1.62
N CYS A 353 -3.51 3.10 -1.37
CA CYS A 353 -3.27 2.08 -2.38
C CYS A 353 -4.53 1.21 -2.63
N PHE A 354 -4.99 1.19 -3.88
CA PHE A 354 -6.06 0.31 -4.35
C PHE A 354 -5.54 -0.72 -5.36
N ILE A 355 -6.18 -1.89 -5.35
CA ILE A 355 -5.87 -3.03 -6.21
C ILE A 355 -7.12 -3.30 -7.05
N CYS A 356 -6.99 -3.18 -8.36
CA CYS A 356 -8.11 -3.24 -9.29
C CYS A 356 -8.14 -4.58 -10.03
N LYS A 357 -9.33 -5.21 -10.11
CA LYS A 357 -9.57 -6.48 -10.84
C LYS A 357 -10.13 -6.26 -12.24
N ASP A 358 -10.84 -5.17 -12.43
CA ASP A 358 -11.25 -4.64 -13.73
C ASP A 358 -11.02 -3.12 -13.74
N ILE A 359 -11.41 -2.47 -14.84
CA ILE A 359 -11.15 -1.04 -15.08
C ILE A 359 -11.72 -0.14 -13.96
N ARG A 360 -12.78 -0.56 -13.25
CA ARG A 360 -13.58 0.25 -12.31
C ARG A 360 -13.73 -0.36 -10.91
N THR A 361 -13.64 -1.69 -10.76
CA THR A 361 -13.64 -2.34 -9.44
C THR A 361 -12.23 -2.37 -8.84
N CYS A 362 -11.98 -1.46 -7.90
CA CYS A 362 -10.77 -1.44 -7.10
C CYS A 362 -11.08 -1.56 -5.61
N GLU A 363 -10.30 -2.37 -4.90
CA GLU A 363 -10.46 -2.65 -3.49
C GLU A 363 -9.12 -2.43 -2.78
N ARG A 364 -9.14 -1.99 -1.52
CA ARG A 364 -7.91 -1.86 -0.73
C ARG A 364 -7.27 -3.22 -0.46
N ASN A 365 -8.10 -4.22 -0.23
CA ASN A 365 -7.73 -5.60 0.02
C ASN A 365 -8.35 -6.50 -1.06
N VAL A 366 -7.52 -7.30 -1.72
CA VAL A 366 -7.95 -8.21 -2.79
C VAL A 366 -7.55 -9.63 -2.44
N THR A 367 -8.55 -10.51 -2.38
CA THR A 367 -8.35 -11.96 -2.38
C THR A 367 -8.48 -12.52 -3.80
N LEU A 368 -7.53 -13.36 -4.18
CA LEU A 368 -7.48 -14.17 -5.40
C LEU A 368 -7.52 -15.66 -4.99
N THR A 369 -8.22 -16.50 -5.74
CA THR A 369 -8.45 -17.91 -5.41
C THR A 369 -7.99 -18.85 -6.53
N SER A 370 -7.65 -20.09 -6.19
CA SER A 370 -7.31 -21.16 -7.14
C SER A 370 -8.33 -21.34 -8.26
N GLY A 371 -7.86 -21.75 -9.45
CA GLY A 371 -8.69 -22.09 -10.61
C GLY A 371 -9.06 -20.91 -11.52
N ILE A 372 -8.65 -19.68 -11.19
CA ILE A 372 -8.99 -18.46 -11.94
C ILE A 372 -7.71 -17.76 -12.41
N MET A 373 -7.70 -17.25 -13.64
CA MET A 373 -6.69 -16.31 -14.11
C MET A 373 -7.17 -14.88 -13.85
N TYR A 374 -6.41 -14.10 -13.09
CA TYR A 374 -6.73 -12.71 -12.78
C TYR A 374 -5.88 -11.74 -13.59
N ARG A 375 -6.49 -10.63 -14.00
CA ARG A 375 -5.81 -9.45 -14.49
C ARG A 375 -5.92 -8.38 -13.41
N ILE A 376 -4.80 -7.91 -12.87
CA ILE A 376 -4.80 -6.88 -11.82
C ILE A 376 -3.92 -5.70 -12.18
N PHE A 377 -4.26 -4.53 -11.67
CA PHE A 377 -3.40 -3.34 -11.71
C PHE A 377 -3.50 -2.57 -10.38
N PHE A 378 -2.51 -1.73 -10.11
CA PHE A 378 -2.37 -1.03 -8.84
C PHE A 378 -2.51 0.48 -9.02
N LEU A 379 -3.39 1.09 -8.21
CA LEU A 379 -3.47 2.53 -8.02
C LEU A 379 -2.82 2.86 -6.68
N CYS A 380 -1.51 2.99 -6.71
CA CYS A 380 -0.68 3.07 -5.51
C CYS A 380 0.59 3.83 -5.88
N TYR A 381 0.89 4.92 -5.20
CA TYR A 381 2.12 5.70 -5.46
C TYR A 381 3.38 4.85 -5.21
N ASP A 382 3.36 4.06 -4.13
CA ASP A 382 4.46 3.18 -3.74
C ASP A 382 3.95 1.81 -3.28
N LEU A 383 4.28 0.78 -4.06
CA LEU A 383 3.92 -0.62 -3.79
C LEU A 383 4.59 -1.20 -2.54
N GLU A 384 5.62 -0.54 -1.98
CA GLU A 384 6.13 -0.91 -0.67
C GLU A 384 5.08 -0.73 0.44
N HIS A 385 4.03 0.07 0.24
CA HIS A 385 2.88 0.13 1.17
C HIS A 385 1.93 -1.07 1.05
N LEU A 386 2.05 -1.91 0.03
CA LEU A 386 1.29 -3.16 -0.11
C LEU A 386 2.11 -4.36 0.38
N ARG A 387 1.41 -5.45 0.70
CA ARG A 387 2.00 -6.76 0.98
C ARG A 387 1.12 -7.89 0.46
N ILE A 388 1.77 -8.98 0.05
CA ILE A 388 1.12 -10.25 -0.28
C ILE A 388 1.21 -11.19 0.92
N THR A 389 0.09 -11.85 1.24
CA THR A 389 0.04 -13.03 2.12
C THR A 389 -0.70 -14.14 1.38
N ALA A 390 -0.05 -15.27 1.18
CA ALA A 390 -0.61 -16.41 0.46
C ALA A 390 -0.75 -17.64 1.38
N GLU A 391 -1.78 -18.45 1.16
CA GLU A 391 -2.03 -19.69 1.87
C GLU A 391 -2.39 -20.80 0.87
N LYS A 392 -1.73 -21.96 0.99
CA LYS A 392 -1.95 -23.15 0.17
C LYS A 392 -2.20 -24.36 1.06
N THR A 393 -3.29 -25.08 0.83
CA THR A 393 -3.62 -26.31 1.57
C THR A 393 -3.19 -27.55 0.78
N ILE A 394 -2.59 -28.53 1.46
CA ILE A 394 -2.22 -29.84 0.89
C ILE A 394 -2.73 -30.91 1.86
N ALA A 395 -3.76 -31.65 1.46
CA ALA A 395 -4.37 -32.69 2.29
C ALA A 395 -4.09 -34.11 1.77
N CYS A 396 -3.91 -35.05 2.70
CA CYS A 396 -3.88 -36.48 2.39
C CYS A 396 -4.82 -37.26 3.32
N TRP A 397 -5.80 -37.97 2.72
CA TRP A 397 -6.73 -38.84 3.46
C TRP A 397 -6.48 -40.33 3.25
N ASP A 398 -5.62 -40.73 2.31
CA ASP A 398 -5.30 -42.13 2.00
C ASP A 398 -3.79 -42.28 1.74
N LEU A 399 -3.07 -42.82 2.73
CA LEU A 399 -1.62 -43.00 2.69
C LEU A 399 -1.15 -43.75 1.44
N LYS A 400 -1.92 -44.74 0.95
CA LYS A 400 -1.53 -45.56 -0.21
C LYS A 400 -1.47 -44.74 -1.51
N ARG A 401 -2.23 -43.64 -1.59
CA ARG A 401 -2.20 -42.70 -2.72
C ARG A 401 -1.14 -41.61 -2.56
N CYS A 402 -0.84 -41.20 -1.33
CA CYS A 402 0.04 -40.07 -1.04
C CYS A 402 1.51 -40.46 -0.86
N GLN A 403 1.82 -41.64 -0.31
CA GLN A 403 3.19 -42.07 0.03
C GLN A 403 4.13 -42.13 -1.19
N LYS A 404 3.57 -42.26 -2.41
CA LYS A 404 4.33 -42.23 -3.67
C LYS A 404 4.61 -40.82 -4.21
N LYS A 405 4.13 -39.76 -3.54
CA LYS A 405 4.25 -38.38 -4.00
C LYS A 405 5.14 -37.57 -3.06
N ILE A 406 6.13 -36.91 -3.67
CA ILE A 406 6.89 -35.84 -3.05
C ILE A 406 6.33 -34.52 -3.60
N TYR A 407 6.08 -33.57 -2.72
CA TYR A 407 5.57 -32.24 -3.03
C TYR A 407 6.69 -31.22 -2.82
N ASP A 408 7.02 -30.45 -3.85
CA ASP A 408 7.94 -29.32 -3.73
C ASP A 408 7.22 -28.14 -3.06
N LEU A 409 7.73 -27.68 -1.92
CA LEU A 409 7.19 -26.56 -1.15
C LEU A 409 7.83 -25.25 -1.60
N THR A 410 7.51 -24.86 -2.84
CA THR A 410 8.03 -23.64 -3.46
C THR A 410 6.94 -22.58 -3.63
N VAL A 411 7.32 -21.31 -3.65
CA VAL A 411 6.42 -20.20 -3.99
C VAL A 411 6.13 -20.19 -5.50
N PRO A 412 4.85 -20.24 -5.94
CA PRO A 412 4.50 -20.18 -7.35
C PRO A 412 5.01 -18.92 -8.05
N LYS A 413 5.46 -19.06 -9.32
CA LYS A 413 5.96 -17.93 -10.13
C LYS A 413 4.93 -16.80 -10.31
N ALA A 414 3.65 -17.13 -10.37
CA ALA A 414 2.55 -16.16 -10.44
C ALA A 414 2.49 -15.21 -9.22
N ILE A 415 3.14 -15.56 -8.10
CA ILE A 415 3.28 -14.71 -6.91
C ILE A 415 4.66 -14.03 -6.91
N SER A 416 5.75 -14.76 -7.19
CA SER A 416 7.10 -14.17 -7.15
C SER A 416 7.40 -13.19 -8.30
N GLN A 417 6.57 -13.16 -9.34
CA GLN A 417 6.63 -12.17 -10.43
C GLN A 417 5.81 -10.90 -10.16
N LEU A 418 5.05 -10.84 -9.05
CA LEU A 418 4.33 -9.61 -8.70
C LEU A 418 5.30 -8.57 -8.10
N PRO A 419 5.09 -7.27 -8.39
CA PRO A 419 5.95 -6.19 -7.90
C PRO A 419 5.75 -5.86 -6.41
N VAL A 420 4.80 -6.53 -5.74
CA VAL A 420 4.46 -6.31 -4.33
C VAL A 420 5.18 -7.35 -3.46
N HIS A 421 5.78 -6.90 -2.35
CA HIS A 421 6.52 -7.76 -1.42
C HIS A 421 5.66 -8.90 -0.83
N LEU A 422 6.16 -10.13 -0.94
CA LEU A 422 5.57 -11.32 -0.30
C LEU A 422 5.95 -11.39 1.18
N ASP A 423 5.13 -10.81 2.06
CA ASP A 423 5.34 -10.81 3.51
C ASP A 423 5.36 -12.25 4.07
N MET A 424 4.40 -13.10 3.64
CA MET A 424 4.28 -14.46 4.13
C MET A 424 3.62 -15.42 3.12
N PHE A 425 4.13 -16.65 3.05
CA PHE A 425 3.50 -17.78 2.35
C PHE A 425 3.29 -18.93 3.34
N ILE A 426 2.06 -19.43 3.45
CA ILE A 426 1.67 -20.49 4.38
C ILE A 426 1.32 -21.77 3.61
N TRP A 427 1.91 -22.89 3.98
CA TRP A 427 1.41 -24.23 3.63
C TRP A 427 0.70 -24.86 4.82
N LYS A 428 -0.57 -25.24 4.64
CA LYS A 428 -1.34 -26.05 5.60
C LYS A 428 -1.34 -27.50 5.13
N LEU A 429 -0.62 -28.36 5.84
CA LEU A 429 -0.49 -29.77 5.57
C LEU A 429 -1.48 -30.54 6.46
N LEU A 430 -2.46 -31.19 5.84
CA LEU A 430 -3.56 -31.86 6.57
C LEU A 430 -3.46 -33.39 6.44
N ALA A 431 -3.51 -34.08 7.58
CA ALA A 431 -3.35 -35.53 7.68
C ALA A 431 -4.17 -36.13 8.85
N PRO A 432 -4.76 -37.34 8.70
CA PRO A 432 -5.23 -38.19 9.80
C PRO A 432 -4.14 -38.54 10.81
N GLU A 433 -4.53 -38.96 12.02
CA GLU A 433 -3.61 -39.28 13.13
C GLU A 433 -2.67 -40.48 12.84
N GLU A 434 -3.01 -41.31 11.86
CA GLU A 434 -2.21 -42.46 11.40
C GLU A 434 -1.21 -42.10 10.28
N ILE A 435 -1.25 -40.87 9.78
CA ILE A 435 -0.44 -40.36 8.67
C ILE A 435 0.44 -39.21 9.16
N ASN A 436 1.76 -39.36 8.99
CA ASN A 436 2.71 -38.33 9.35
C ASN A 436 3.17 -37.51 8.15
N VAL A 437 3.81 -36.40 8.48
CA VAL A 437 4.34 -35.41 7.56
C VAL A 437 5.85 -35.40 7.69
N GLU A 438 6.53 -35.58 6.57
CA GLU A 438 7.99 -35.54 6.47
C GLU A 438 8.42 -34.36 5.59
N ILE A 439 9.09 -33.39 6.21
CA ILE A 439 9.72 -32.26 5.54
C ILE A 439 11.21 -32.58 5.35
N MET A 440 11.75 -32.28 4.18
CA MET A 440 13.18 -32.45 3.86
C MET A 440 13.73 -31.23 3.10
N SER A 441 14.99 -30.89 3.35
CA SER A 441 15.79 -29.85 2.67
C SER A 441 17.13 -30.50 2.29
N PRO A 442 17.18 -31.28 1.18
CA PRO A 442 18.32 -32.16 0.90
C PRO A 442 19.60 -31.43 0.47
N SER A 443 19.47 -30.21 -0.08
CA SER A 443 20.59 -29.46 -0.68
C SER A 443 21.09 -28.33 0.21
N LEU A 444 20.18 -27.58 0.82
CA LEU A 444 20.51 -26.43 1.66
C LEU A 444 20.63 -26.80 3.14
N LYS A 445 19.87 -27.80 3.59
CA LYS A 445 19.65 -28.19 5.00
C LYS A 445 19.10 -27.04 5.86
N LEU A 446 18.33 -27.39 6.88
CA LEU A 446 17.75 -26.44 7.82
C LEU A 446 18.71 -26.15 8.99
N GLN A 447 18.85 -24.88 9.32
CA GLN A 447 19.45 -24.35 10.54
C GLN A 447 18.32 -23.86 11.46
N GLN A 448 18.31 -24.28 12.72
CA GLN A 448 17.36 -23.75 13.72
C GLN A 448 17.79 -22.34 14.13
N HIS A 449 16.86 -21.40 14.20
CA HIS A 449 17.12 -20.04 14.67
C HIS A 449 17.27 -20.05 16.19
N ILE A 450 18.48 -19.77 16.67
CA ILE A 450 18.82 -19.70 18.10
C ILE A 450 19.71 -18.49 18.39
N GLN A 451 20.00 -18.21 19.66
CA GLN A 451 20.78 -17.04 20.06
C GLN A 451 22.22 -17.08 19.53
N GLU A 452 22.85 -18.26 19.50
CA GLU A 452 24.21 -18.50 18.99
C GLU A 452 24.28 -18.58 17.46
N GLN A 453 23.17 -18.92 16.79
CA GLN A 453 23.08 -19.14 15.35
C GLN A 453 21.82 -18.48 14.79
N ARG A 454 21.86 -17.15 14.72
CA ARG A 454 20.77 -16.34 14.13
C ARG A 454 20.70 -16.55 12.63
N CYS A 455 19.48 -16.69 12.12
CA CYS A 455 19.23 -16.69 10.68
C CYS A 455 19.52 -15.32 10.07
N ASN A 456 20.50 -15.24 9.16
CA ASN A 456 20.86 -14.06 8.38
C ASN A 456 20.65 -14.33 6.88
N LYS A 457 19.40 -14.65 6.51
CA LYS A 457 18.98 -15.02 5.16
C LYS A 457 17.74 -14.20 4.77
N SER A 458 17.49 -14.07 3.47
CA SER A 458 16.34 -13.34 2.90
C SER A 458 14.97 -13.96 3.22
N TYR A 459 14.93 -15.18 3.78
CA TYR A 459 13.71 -15.82 4.26
C TYR A 459 13.97 -16.80 5.40
N SER A 460 12.91 -17.16 6.12
CA SER A 460 12.88 -18.23 7.12
C SER A 460 11.56 -18.99 7.09
N TYR A 461 11.55 -20.21 7.64
CA TYR A 461 10.38 -21.07 7.80
C TYR A 461 10.01 -21.16 9.28
N GLY A 462 8.83 -20.69 9.68
CA GLY A 462 8.20 -21.06 10.94
C GLY A 462 7.48 -22.40 10.79
N ILE A 463 7.73 -23.37 11.66
CA ILE A 463 7.08 -24.70 11.59
C ILE A 463 6.31 -24.94 12.89
N VAL A 464 5.03 -25.29 12.74
CA VAL A 464 4.10 -25.57 13.83
C VAL A 464 3.34 -26.86 13.53
N SER A 465 3.34 -27.82 14.46
CA SER A 465 2.40 -28.94 14.45
C SER A 465 1.19 -28.62 15.35
N THR A 466 0.00 -29.05 14.95
CA THR A 466 -1.25 -28.84 15.67
C THR A 466 -1.92 -30.18 15.91
N THR A 467 -1.83 -30.66 17.14
CA THR A 467 -2.46 -31.90 17.62
C THR A 467 -3.76 -31.53 18.34
N LYS A 468 -4.65 -32.50 18.63
CA LYS A 468 -6.01 -32.26 19.19
C LYS A 468 -6.04 -31.32 20.41
N GLY A 469 -6.26 -30.02 20.18
CA GLY A 469 -6.31 -28.98 21.21
C GLY A 469 -4.96 -28.51 21.75
N LYS A 470 -3.82 -28.86 21.13
CA LYS A 470 -2.48 -28.43 21.54
C LYS A 470 -1.62 -28.02 20.34
N GLU A 471 -0.92 -26.90 20.48
CA GLU A 471 0.02 -26.39 19.46
C GLU A 471 1.47 -26.73 19.88
N LEU A 472 2.24 -27.35 18.99
CA LEU A 472 3.66 -27.62 19.16
C LEU A 472 4.46 -26.78 18.15
N LYS A 473 5.02 -25.66 18.61
CA LYS A 473 5.85 -24.78 17.79
C LYS A 473 7.26 -25.38 17.71
N LEU A 474 7.67 -25.92 16.56
CA LEU A 474 9.03 -26.47 16.40
C LEU A 474 10.10 -25.36 16.40
N GLY A 475 9.74 -24.19 15.91
CA GLY A 475 10.60 -23.01 15.89
C GLY A 475 10.70 -22.38 14.50
N ILE A 476 11.70 -21.51 14.34
CA ILE A 476 12.02 -20.85 13.08
C ILE A 476 13.30 -21.49 12.52
N PHE A 477 13.32 -21.75 11.22
CA PHE A 477 14.43 -22.38 10.50
C PHE A 477 14.85 -21.55 9.28
N CYS A 478 16.11 -21.65 8.87
CA CYS A 478 16.63 -21.01 7.65
C CYS A 478 17.55 -21.97 6.87
N PRO A 479 17.77 -21.74 5.57
CA PRO A 479 18.66 -22.57 4.76
C PRO A 479 20.14 -22.39 5.13
N GLY A 480 20.92 -23.47 5.03
CA GLY A 480 22.37 -23.49 5.24
C GLY A 480 22.82 -24.17 6.53
N GLY A 481 22.03 -25.12 7.06
CA GLY A 481 22.28 -25.75 8.37
C GLY A 481 22.76 -27.19 8.33
N SER A 482 22.22 -28.02 9.22
CA SER A 482 22.61 -29.44 9.36
C SER A 482 21.42 -30.39 9.56
N ILE A 483 20.20 -29.87 9.70
CA ILE A 483 18.98 -30.68 9.78
C ILE A 483 18.53 -30.94 8.34
N GLU A 484 18.69 -32.17 7.84
CA GLU A 484 18.26 -32.53 6.49
C GLU A 484 16.74 -32.74 6.44
N LYS A 485 16.17 -33.33 7.50
CA LYS A 485 14.81 -33.87 7.50
C LYS A 485 14.15 -33.79 8.87
N ILE A 486 12.85 -33.54 8.90
CA ILE A 486 12.01 -33.46 10.08
C ILE A 486 10.73 -34.27 9.82
N GLN A 487 10.49 -35.30 10.63
CA GLN A 487 9.24 -36.07 10.63
C GLN A 487 8.39 -35.64 11.82
N MET A 488 7.12 -35.36 11.58
CA MET A 488 6.20 -34.82 12.58
C MET A 488 4.82 -35.47 12.46
N ARG A 489 4.09 -35.41 13.57
CA ARG A 489 2.73 -35.88 13.71
C ARG A 489 1.67 -34.82 13.39
N ASP A 490 0.48 -35.30 13.02
CA ASP A 490 -0.77 -34.55 12.83
C ASP A 490 -0.66 -33.40 11.79
N ASN A 491 -1.57 -32.42 11.87
CA ASN A 491 -1.63 -31.31 10.93
C ASN A 491 -0.48 -30.32 11.17
N ILE A 492 0.19 -29.90 10.10
CA ILE A 492 1.36 -29.01 10.19
C ILE A 492 1.18 -27.76 9.34
N THR A 493 1.49 -26.62 9.96
CA THR A 493 1.53 -25.32 9.29
C THR A 493 3.00 -24.90 9.13
N ILE A 494 3.41 -24.68 7.89
CA ILE A 494 4.71 -24.13 7.54
C ILE A 494 4.48 -22.70 7.04
N SER A 495 5.10 -21.71 7.67
CA SER A 495 5.05 -20.32 7.25
C SER A 495 6.42 -19.86 6.76
N LEU A 496 6.58 -19.68 5.45
CA LEU A 496 7.70 -18.95 4.90
C LEU A 496 7.47 -17.45 5.11
N LYS A 497 8.40 -16.78 5.78
CA LYS A 497 8.45 -15.32 5.92
C LYS A 497 9.66 -14.79 5.18
N THR A 498 9.49 -13.72 4.40
CA THR A 498 10.59 -13.09 3.66
C THR A 498 11.05 -11.79 4.35
N PHE A 499 12.28 -11.38 4.04
CA PHE A 499 12.92 -10.20 4.60
C PHE A 499 13.70 -9.46 3.50
N GLY A 500 13.18 -8.30 3.10
CA GLY A 500 13.82 -7.42 2.12
C GLY A 500 13.73 -7.92 0.67
N SER A 501 14.29 -7.14 -0.25
CA SER A 501 14.18 -7.37 -1.70
C SER A 501 14.96 -8.59 -2.22
N GLY A 502 15.89 -9.15 -1.44
CA GLY A 502 16.73 -10.28 -1.85
C GLY A 502 15.98 -11.58 -2.14
N PHE A 503 14.75 -11.74 -1.61
CA PHE A 503 13.97 -12.97 -1.77
C PHE A 503 13.65 -13.31 -3.23
N LEU A 504 13.49 -12.31 -4.12
CA LEU A 504 13.15 -12.57 -5.52
C LEU A 504 14.18 -13.48 -6.22
N ASN A 505 15.47 -13.22 -5.98
CA ASN A 505 16.57 -14.03 -6.51
C ASN A 505 16.68 -15.40 -5.80
N ASP A 506 16.49 -15.41 -4.47
CA ASP A 506 16.60 -16.64 -3.67
C ASP A 506 15.41 -17.60 -3.83
N SER A 507 14.26 -17.10 -4.33
CA SER A 507 13.03 -17.90 -4.55
C SER A 507 13.24 -19.05 -5.54
N LEU A 508 14.18 -18.89 -6.49
CA LEU A 508 14.55 -19.90 -7.48
C LEU A 508 15.32 -21.09 -6.87
N ASN A 509 15.89 -20.92 -5.66
CA ASN A 509 16.77 -21.89 -5.01
C ASN A 509 16.10 -22.62 -3.83
N GLN A 510 14.78 -22.55 -3.69
CA GLN A 510 14.04 -23.25 -2.63
C GLN A 510 14.12 -24.78 -2.80
N ASP A 511 14.64 -25.48 -1.79
CA ASP A 511 14.84 -26.94 -1.83
C ASP A 511 13.92 -27.73 -0.87
N LEU A 512 12.98 -27.05 -0.21
CA LEU A 512 12.09 -27.66 0.77
C LEU A 512 11.07 -28.57 0.08
N LYS A 513 11.02 -29.84 0.49
CA LYS A 513 10.09 -30.86 -0.02
C LYS A 513 9.31 -31.49 1.12
N MET A 514 8.17 -32.05 0.78
CA MET A 514 7.22 -32.68 1.69
C MET A 514 6.78 -34.05 1.16
N SER A 515 6.66 -35.05 2.03
CA SER A 515 6.01 -36.33 1.73
C SER A 515 5.19 -36.84 2.92
N PHE A 516 4.12 -37.59 2.64
CA PHE A 516 3.31 -38.24 3.67
C PHE A 516 3.87 -39.63 3.97
N VAL A 517 4.16 -39.92 5.24
CA VAL A 517 4.88 -41.12 5.69
C VAL A 517 4.09 -41.89 6.76
N PRO A 518 4.40 -43.19 6.99
CA PRO A 518 3.72 -43.98 8.00
C PRO A 518 3.87 -43.44 9.43
N PHE A 519 3.01 -43.92 10.32
CA PHE A 519 3.01 -43.62 11.75
C PHE A 519 4.39 -43.81 12.43
N ILE A 520 4.72 -42.94 13.39
CA ILE A 520 5.93 -42.92 14.22
C ILE A 520 5.48 -42.78 15.68
N LYS A 521 6.31 -43.21 16.65
CA LYS A 521 5.89 -43.24 18.07
C LYS A 521 6.16 -41.91 18.80
N GLU A 522 7.17 -41.20 18.35
CA GLU A 522 7.60 -39.89 18.83
C GLU A 522 6.77 -38.77 18.20
N GLU A 523 6.59 -37.64 18.86
CA GLU A 523 5.82 -36.53 18.28
C GLU A 523 6.62 -35.79 17.18
N CYS A 524 7.96 -35.82 17.27
CA CYS A 524 8.85 -35.26 16.26
C CYS A 524 10.22 -35.98 16.22
N ILE A 525 10.73 -36.25 15.01
CA ILE A 525 12.07 -36.79 14.76
C ILE A 525 12.84 -35.87 13.82
N PHE A 526 13.96 -35.33 14.30
CA PHE A 526 14.93 -34.59 13.51
C PHE A 526 16.03 -35.51 12.99
N THR A 527 16.31 -35.48 11.68
CA THR A 527 17.46 -36.15 11.06
C THR A 527 18.54 -35.12 10.76
N VAL A 528 19.70 -35.28 11.40
CA VAL A 528 20.80 -34.31 11.39
C VAL A 528 21.98 -34.92 10.64
N ILE A 529 22.30 -34.31 9.49
CA ILE A 529 23.45 -34.65 8.64
C ILE A 529 24.40 -33.46 8.58
N PRO A 530 25.31 -33.34 9.56
CA PRO A 530 26.21 -32.21 9.68
C PRO A 530 27.39 -32.33 8.73
N ASP A 531 27.88 -31.18 8.28
CA ASP A 531 29.10 -31.11 7.50
C ASP A 531 30.32 -31.39 8.40
N PRO A 532 31.45 -31.95 7.90
CA PRO A 532 32.58 -32.40 8.72
C PRO A 532 33.35 -31.33 9.51
N LYS A 533 32.91 -30.07 9.45
CA LYS A 533 33.45 -28.92 10.19
C LYS A 533 32.36 -28.14 10.95
N ALA A 534 31.11 -28.59 10.91
CA ALA A 534 29.98 -27.89 11.52
C ALA A 534 30.05 -27.97 13.05
N HIS A 535 29.70 -26.86 13.70
CA HIS A 535 29.33 -26.83 15.11
C HIS A 535 27.80 -26.76 15.16
N VAL A 536 27.15 -27.87 15.49
CA VAL A 536 25.69 -27.96 15.48
C VAL A 536 25.18 -27.61 16.87
N TYR A 537 24.18 -26.74 16.94
CA TYR A 537 23.39 -26.50 18.15
C TYR A 537 21.95 -26.91 17.88
N LEU A 538 21.30 -27.54 18.86
CA LEU A 538 19.93 -28.03 18.77
C LEU A 538 19.18 -27.70 20.06
N GLN A 539 17.95 -27.23 19.92
CA GLN A 539 17.04 -26.91 21.02
C GLN A 539 15.76 -27.76 20.94
N THR A 540 15.21 -28.11 22.11
CA THR A 540 13.85 -28.65 22.22
C THR A 540 12.83 -27.69 21.58
N PRO A 541 11.82 -28.21 20.86
CA PRO A 541 10.66 -27.43 20.42
C PRO A 541 10.02 -26.60 21.53
N ASN A 542 9.27 -25.58 21.11
CA ASN A 542 8.45 -24.72 21.97
C ASN A 542 9.29 -23.97 23.03
N TRP A 543 10.47 -23.47 22.63
CA TRP A 543 11.53 -22.98 23.53
C TRP A 543 11.07 -21.99 24.62
N LEU A 544 10.16 -21.06 24.28
CA LEU A 544 9.63 -20.04 25.20
C LEU A 544 8.56 -20.59 26.15
N GLU A 545 7.69 -21.47 25.67
CA GLU A 545 6.58 -22.04 26.43
C GLU A 545 6.87 -23.43 27.02
N GLY A 546 8.08 -23.96 26.81
CA GLY A 546 8.52 -25.30 27.21
C GLY A 546 7.96 -26.43 26.35
N LEU A 547 8.70 -27.54 26.26
CA LEU A 547 8.19 -28.76 25.65
C LEU A 547 6.87 -29.19 26.33
N PRO A 548 5.76 -29.47 25.63
CA PRO A 548 4.49 -29.76 26.29
C PRO A 548 4.49 -31.07 27.11
N PRO A 549 3.57 -31.25 28.07
CA PRO A 549 3.51 -32.45 28.89
C PRO A 549 3.30 -33.73 28.07
N TYR A 550 4.06 -34.77 28.42
CA TYR A 550 4.05 -36.11 27.80
C TYR A 550 4.52 -36.17 26.33
N VAL A 551 5.11 -35.10 25.81
CA VAL A 551 5.71 -35.06 24.46
C VAL A 551 7.13 -35.64 24.50
N SER A 552 7.49 -36.43 23.49
CA SER A 552 8.86 -36.91 23.24
C SER A 552 9.36 -36.42 21.87
N VAL A 553 10.63 -36.01 21.84
CA VAL A 553 11.31 -35.50 20.64
C VAL A 553 12.64 -36.20 20.50
N SER A 554 12.94 -36.69 19.29
CA SER A 554 14.18 -37.40 18.99
C SER A 554 15.03 -36.71 17.92
N TRP A 555 16.34 -36.84 18.05
CA TRP A 555 17.34 -36.43 17.07
C TRP A 555 18.17 -37.64 16.66
N ASN A 556 18.15 -37.97 15.37
CA ASN A 556 19.04 -38.93 14.73
C ASN A 556 20.24 -38.18 14.17
N ILE A 557 21.42 -38.35 14.78
CA ILE A 557 22.62 -37.58 14.45
C ILE A 557 23.63 -38.49 13.76
N THR A 558 23.88 -38.21 12.49
CA THR A 558 24.94 -38.90 11.74
C THR A 558 26.30 -38.33 12.11
N VAL A 559 27.31 -39.20 12.13
CA VAL A 559 28.71 -38.87 12.43
C VAL A 559 29.52 -39.03 11.14
N PRO A 560 30.19 -37.97 10.64
CA PRO A 560 30.98 -38.07 9.42
C PRO A 560 32.11 -39.10 9.54
N SER A 561 32.46 -39.73 8.43
CA SER A 561 33.48 -40.79 8.41
C SER A 561 34.83 -40.31 8.96
N LYS A 562 35.50 -41.14 9.77
CA LYS A 562 36.80 -40.87 10.40
C LYS A 562 36.79 -39.69 11.39
N GLN A 563 35.62 -39.35 11.95
CA GLN A 563 35.47 -38.38 13.02
C GLN A 563 34.75 -39.02 14.23
N VAL A 564 34.92 -38.39 15.39
CA VAL A 564 34.20 -38.70 16.62
C VAL A 564 33.36 -37.47 16.95
N ALA A 565 32.08 -37.68 17.24
CA ALA A 565 31.17 -36.61 17.63
C ALA A 565 31.27 -36.36 19.13
N ARG A 566 31.43 -35.12 19.56
CA ARG A 566 31.40 -34.71 20.96
C ARG A 566 30.06 -34.03 21.24
N LEU A 567 29.24 -34.64 22.06
CA LEU A 567 27.90 -34.18 22.47
C LEU A 567 28.00 -33.55 23.88
N ALA A 568 27.42 -32.36 24.08
CA ALA A 568 27.29 -31.77 25.42
C ALA A 568 26.03 -30.91 25.55
N PHE A 569 25.46 -30.86 26.76
CA PHE A 569 24.34 -29.99 27.12
C PHE A 569 24.86 -28.64 27.63
N LEU A 570 24.10 -27.54 27.40
CA LEU A 570 24.47 -26.21 27.91
C LEU A 570 24.09 -26.03 29.39
N LYS A 571 23.19 -26.87 29.92
CA LYS A 571 22.77 -26.89 31.31
C LYS A 571 23.31 -28.13 32.02
N GLU A 572 23.52 -28.01 33.33
CA GLU A 572 23.89 -29.13 34.21
C GLU A 572 22.69 -30.01 34.61
N ARG A 573 21.46 -29.47 34.55
CA ARG A 573 20.21 -30.12 34.96
C ARG A 573 19.06 -29.81 34.01
N MET A 574 17.96 -30.57 34.13
CA MET A 574 16.73 -30.35 33.36
C MET A 574 15.82 -29.24 33.91
N ASP A 575 16.09 -28.76 35.13
CA ASP A 575 15.37 -27.69 35.86
C ASP A 575 13.85 -27.90 36.07
N ILE A 576 13.32 -29.09 35.81
CA ILE A 576 11.91 -29.45 35.95
C ILE A 576 11.66 -30.32 37.19
N ALA A 577 10.45 -30.21 37.77
CA ALA A 577 9.94 -31.11 38.79
C ALA A 577 8.61 -31.71 38.31
N CYS A 578 8.51 -33.03 38.30
CA CYS A 578 7.38 -33.79 37.75
C CYS A 578 6.29 -34.06 38.81
N GLU A 579 5.04 -33.76 38.47
CA GLU A 579 3.84 -34.11 39.24
C GLU A 579 3.39 -35.55 38.91
N THR A 580 3.37 -35.88 37.61
CA THR A 580 3.03 -37.21 37.10
C THR A 580 3.90 -37.56 35.90
N GLY A 581 4.25 -38.85 35.79
CA GLY A 581 5.29 -39.30 34.87
C GLY A 581 6.71 -38.93 35.35
N ARG A 582 7.68 -39.06 34.46
CA ARG A 582 9.10 -38.73 34.65
C ARG A 582 9.62 -38.08 33.38
N ALA A 583 10.61 -37.20 33.47
CA ALA A 583 11.26 -36.65 32.30
C ALA A 583 12.61 -37.33 32.10
N TYR A 584 12.96 -37.60 30.85
CA TYR A 584 14.16 -38.36 30.52
C TYR A 584 14.95 -37.69 29.39
N VAL A 585 16.27 -37.77 29.51
CA VAL A 585 17.20 -37.62 28.40
C VAL A 585 17.83 -38.99 28.17
N ASN A 586 17.65 -39.54 26.98
CA ASN A 586 18.15 -40.85 26.59
C ASN A 586 19.08 -40.70 25.37
N ILE A 587 20.27 -41.28 25.44
CA ILE A 587 21.31 -41.15 24.43
C ILE A 587 21.88 -42.53 24.10
N LYS A 588 21.91 -42.90 22.81
CA LYS A 588 22.25 -44.26 22.36
C LYS A 588 22.98 -44.29 21.02
N GLU A 589 24.16 -44.94 20.98
CA GLU A 589 24.84 -45.22 19.70
C GLU A 589 24.10 -46.28 18.87
N GLN A 590 24.13 -46.13 17.55
CA GLN A 590 23.61 -47.08 16.57
C GLN A 590 24.64 -48.19 16.28
N LYS A 591 24.99 -48.95 17.33
CA LYS A 591 25.82 -50.16 17.23
C LYS A 591 25.16 -51.36 17.93
N PRO A 592 25.46 -52.60 17.54
CA PRO A 592 25.00 -53.78 18.26
C PRO A 592 25.45 -53.73 19.73
N LYS A 593 24.52 -53.98 20.67
CA LYS A 593 24.77 -53.93 22.12
C LYS A 593 25.31 -52.57 22.63
N ALA A 594 24.91 -51.46 22.01
CA ALA A 594 25.19 -50.13 22.56
C ALA A 594 24.61 -49.96 23.96
N GLU A 595 25.43 -49.51 24.90
CA GLU A 595 24.95 -49.01 26.19
C GLU A 595 24.14 -47.73 25.99
N GLU A 596 23.10 -47.57 26.80
CA GLU A 596 22.10 -46.51 26.67
C GLU A 596 22.23 -45.56 27.86
N THR A 597 22.66 -44.32 27.61
CA THR A 597 22.84 -43.32 28.66
C THR A 597 21.51 -42.64 28.93
N VAL A 598 20.82 -43.10 29.96
CA VAL A 598 19.56 -42.49 30.44
C VAL A 598 19.87 -41.58 31.63
N ARG A 599 19.26 -40.39 31.64
CA ARG A 599 19.20 -39.48 32.80
C ARG A 599 17.77 -39.07 33.09
N ARG A 600 17.46 -38.97 34.39
CA ARG A 600 16.15 -38.55 34.92
C ARG A 600 16.14 -37.09 35.35
N GLU A 601 14.95 -36.53 35.60
CA GLU A 601 14.80 -35.11 35.95
C GLU A 601 15.55 -34.66 37.23
N ASP A 602 15.74 -35.58 38.17
CA ASP A 602 16.43 -35.39 39.46
C ASP A 602 17.96 -35.52 39.36
N GLU A 603 18.47 -36.07 38.26
CA GLU A 603 19.88 -36.36 38.03
C GLU A 603 20.63 -35.19 37.35
N LEU A 604 21.96 -35.23 37.36
CA LEU A 604 22.78 -34.34 36.55
C LEU A 604 22.78 -34.83 35.09
N LEU A 605 22.74 -33.89 34.14
CA LEU A 605 22.96 -34.16 32.73
C LEU A 605 24.40 -34.68 32.51
N PRO A 606 24.63 -35.52 31.48
CA PRO A 606 25.91 -36.18 31.32
C PRO A 606 27.02 -35.18 30.93
N GLU A 607 28.23 -35.41 31.44
CA GLU A 607 29.44 -34.76 30.95
C GLU A 607 29.65 -35.03 29.44
N PRO A 608 30.45 -34.20 28.74
CA PRO A 608 30.59 -34.28 27.28
C PRO A 608 30.96 -35.68 26.75
N LEU A 609 29.99 -36.33 26.10
CA LEU A 609 30.10 -37.70 25.58
C LEU A 609 30.79 -37.72 24.22
N HIS A 610 31.57 -38.78 23.97
CA HIS A 610 32.25 -39.01 22.69
C HIS A 610 31.60 -40.21 21.97
N MET A 611 30.95 -39.93 20.83
CA MET A 611 30.25 -40.90 20.00
C MET A 611 31.06 -41.24 18.75
N TYR A 612 31.33 -42.53 18.55
CA TYR A 612 32.09 -43.08 17.43
C TYR A 612 31.20 -43.54 16.28
N HIS A 613 29.90 -43.70 16.53
CA HIS A 613 28.89 -44.12 15.56
C HIS A 613 27.77 -43.09 15.50
N HIS A 614 26.90 -43.19 14.49
CA HIS A 614 25.63 -42.45 14.46
C HIS A 614 24.86 -42.72 15.75
N PHE A 615 24.12 -41.74 16.27
CA PHE A 615 23.50 -41.88 17.59
C PHE A 615 22.16 -41.17 17.66
N TRP A 616 21.34 -41.63 18.61
CA TRP A 616 20.06 -41.02 18.95
C TRP A 616 20.21 -40.21 20.23
N VAL A 617 19.54 -39.06 20.26
CA VAL A 617 19.21 -38.31 21.48
C VAL A 617 17.68 -38.24 21.52
N ASN A 618 17.06 -38.65 22.62
CA ASN A 618 15.61 -38.56 22.85
C ASN A 618 15.36 -37.80 24.16
N ILE A 619 14.48 -36.81 24.11
CA ILE A 619 14.10 -35.99 25.25
C ILE A 619 12.58 -36.09 25.40
N SER A 620 12.11 -36.60 26.54
CA SER A 620 10.70 -36.78 26.86
C SER A 620 10.28 -35.99 28.10
N ASN A 621 9.15 -35.29 28.04
CA ASN A 621 8.66 -34.48 29.16
C ASN A 621 7.59 -35.17 30.03
N CYS A 622 7.53 -34.78 31.30
CA CYS A 622 6.48 -35.12 32.26
C CYS A 622 5.43 -34.01 32.39
N LYS A 623 4.48 -34.15 33.31
CA LYS A 623 3.61 -33.04 33.74
C LYS A 623 4.32 -32.25 34.85
N PRO A 624 4.61 -30.93 34.69
CA PRO A 624 5.34 -30.16 35.69
C PRO A 624 4.48 -29.68 36.87
N VAL A 625 5.05 -29.66 38.08
CA VAL A 625 4.36 -29.20 39.30
C VAL A 625 4.14 -27.66 39.33
N ASN A 626 5.17 -26.87 39.01
CA ASN A 626 5.25 -25.45 39.37
C ASN A 626 5.23 -24.47 38.18
N LYS A 627 4.51 -24.79 37.09
CA LYS A 627 4.61 -24.10 35.77
C LYS A 627 6.03 -24.03 35.17
N LYS A 628 7.03 -24.68 35.78
CA LYS A 628 8.38 -24.80 35.23
C LYS A 628 8.34 -25.59 33.92
N GLN A 629 9.09 -25.11 32.94
CA GLN A 629 9.05 -25.54 31.55
C GLN A 629 10.33 -26.29 31.19
N LEU A 630 10.20 -27.45 30.53
CA LEU A 630 11.35 -28.20 30.04
C LEU A 630 11.84 -27.58 28.73
N SER A 631 12.94 -26.84 28.81
CA SER A 631 13.67 -26.31 27.66
C SER A 631 15.15 -26.71 27.78
N LEU A 632 15.62 -27.53 26.84
CA LEU A 632 16.98 -28.07 26.80
C LEU A 632 17.66 -27.72 25.47
N GLN A 633 18.94 -27.34 25.58
CA GLN A 633 19.82 -27.07 24.44
C GLN A 633 21.08 -27.92 24.59
N PHE A 634 21.53 -28.48 23.48
CA PHE A 634 22.77 -29.22 23.39
C PHE A 634 23.52 -28.86 22.09
N TRP A 635 24.81 -29.17 22.06
CA TRP A 635 25.63 -29.03 20.87
C TRP A 635 26.37 -30.31 20.51
N VAL A 636 26.72 -30.42 19.24
CA VAL A 636 27.55 -31.49 18.70
C VAL A 636 28.68 -30.88 17.85
N THR A 637 29.91 -31.26 18.15
CA THR A 637 31.10 -30.96 17.32
C THR A 637 31.75 -32.25 16.86
N PHE A 638 32.55 -32.16 15.80
CA PHE A 638 33.22 -33.33 15.21
C PHE A 638 34.73 -33.14 15.26
N VAL A 639 35.42 -34.07 15.91
CA VAL A 639 36.89 -34.08 16.02
C VAL A 639 37.46 -35.24 15.19
N PRO A 640 38.63 -35.08 14.55
CA PRO A 640 39.26 -36.18 13.81
C PRO A 640 39.50 -37.40 14.70
N GLN A 641 39.11 -38.58 14.23
CA GLN A 641 39.38 -39.83 14.93
C GLN A 641 40.90 -40.10 14.88
N LYS A 642 41.55 -40.12 16.05
CA LYS A 642 42.94 -40.57 16.13
C LYS A 642 43.00 -42.06 15.84
N THR A 643 43.44 -42.42 14.63
CA THR A 643 43.82 -43.81 14.33
C THR A 643 45.16 -44.09 15.01
N ASP A 644 45.17 -45.06 15.94
CA ASP A 644 46.40 -45.47 16.64
C ASP A 644 47.32 -46.28 15.71
N LEU A 645 48.03 -45.56 14.84
CA LEU A 645 49.00 -46.10 13.88
C LEU A 645 50.17 -46.81 14.59
N THR A 646 50.39 -46.45 15.85
CA THR A 646 51.33 -47.04 16.81
C THR A 646 51.19 -48.57 16.94
N VAL A 647 49.95 -49.09 17.02
CA VAL A 647 49.70 -50.53 17.20
C VAL A 647 50.05 -51.33 15.94
N ILE A 648 49.73 -50.79 14.76
CA ILE A 648 50.03 -51.46 13.47
C ILE A 648 51.55 -51.47 13.21
N ILE A 649 52.25 -50.37 13.53
CA ILE A 649 53.71 -50.30 13.40
C ILE A 649 54.40 -51.24 14.39
N ALA A 650 53.90 -51.37 15.63
CA ALA A 650 54.48 -52.27 16.63
C ALA A 650 54.46 -53.75 16.20
N VAL A 651 53.35 -54.22 15.60
CA VAL A 651 53.25 -55.61 15.10
C VAL A 651 54.20 -55.86 13.92
N VAL A 652 54.33 -54.90 12.99
CA VAL A 652 55.24 -55.03 11.84
C VAL A 652 56.71 -55.03 12.27
N VAL A 653 57.10 -54.19 13.24
CA VAL A 653 58.47 -54.15 13.79
C VAL A 653 58.81 -55.42 14.57
N GLY A 654 57.85 -55.98 15.33
CA GLY A 654 58.04 -57.25 16.06
C GLY A 654 58.32 -58.44 15.15
N VAL A 655 57.64 -58.54 14.00
CA VAL A 655 57.85 -59.63 13.03
C VAL A 655 59.11 -59.42 12.19
N ALA A 656 59.43 -58.18 11.80
CA ALA A 656 60.63 -57.87 11.01
C ALA A 656 61.94 -58.04 11.81
N GLY A 657 61.92 -57.79 13.13
CA GLY A 657 63.07 -58.00 14.01
C GLY A 657 63.55 -59.45 14.06
N ALA A 658 62.61 -60.42 14.10
CA ALA A 658 62.94 -61.84 14.16
C ALA A 658 63.63 -62.35 12.87
N LEU A 659 63.22 -61.87 11.69
CA LEU A 659 63.79 -62.30 10.41
C LEU A 659 65.20 -61.75 10.16
N SER A 660 65.53 -60.57 10.69
CA SER A 660 66.85 -59.96 10.52
C SER A 660 67.96 -60.73 11.25
N ILE A 661 67.66 -61.34 12.40
CA ILE A 661 68.62 -62.14 13.18
C ILE A 661 69.02 -63.41 12.42
N ILE A 662 68.07 -64.04 11.72
CA ILE A 662 68.31 -65.26 10.92
C ILE A 662 69.19 -64.95 9.69
N GLY A 663 68.97 -63.80 9.03
CA GLY A 663 69.78 -63.38 7.87
C GLY A 663 71.26 -63.12 8.19
N ILE A 664 71.56 -62.60 9.39
CA ILE A 664 72.93 -62.27 9.81
C ILE A 664 73.79 -63.54 10.01
N ILE A 665 73.20 -64.63 10.50
CA ILE A 665 73.91 -65.90 10.72
C ILE A 665 74.37 -66.53 9.38
N ILE A 666 73.59 -66.38 8.31
CA ILE A 666 73.88 -66.97 6.99
C ILE A 666 74.96 -66.17 6.23
N CYS A 667 75.13 -64.87 6.51
CA CYS A 667 76.04 -64.01 5.77
C CYS A 667 77.53 -64.15 6.16
N CYS A 668 77.85 -64.81 7.28
CA CYS A 668 79.21 -64.82 7.85
C CYS A 668 80.22 -65.78 7.20
N THR A 669 79.88 -66.51 6.13
CA THR A 669 80.67 -67.68 5.66
C THR A 669 81.31 -67.59 4.26
N ARG A 670 81.53 -66.39 3.68
CA ARG A 670 82.46 -66.27 2.52
C ARG A 670 83.29 -64.97 2.46
N LYS A 671 84.59 -65.13 2.18
CA LYS A 671 85.67 -64.14 2.36
C LYS A 671 86.24 -63.57 1.03
N LYS A 672 86.51 -62.26 1.03
CA LYS A 672 87.69 -61.52 0.48
C LYS A 672 88.30 -61.91 -0.89
N LYS A 673 88.52 -60.90 -1.77
CA LYS A 673 89.83 -60.19 -1.92
C LYS A 673 89.82 -58.94 -2.84
N LYS A 674 90.49 -57.87 -2.36
CA LYS A 674 91.45 -56.89 -2.98
C LYS A 674 91.31 -56.43 -4.46
N GLY A 675 91.60 -55.18 -4.87
CA GLY A 675 91.94 -53.96 -4.10
C GLY A 675 92.49 -52.76 -4.93
N SER A 676 91.99 -51.55 -4.63
CA SER A 676 92.65 -50.23 -4.39
C SER A 676 93.51 -49.46 -5.43
N GLN A 677 93.10 -48.22 -5.75
CA GLN A 677 93.99 -47.02 -5.86
C GLN A 677 93.24 -45.65 -5.71
N ASN A 678 93.80 -44.80 -4.83
CA ASN A 678 93.63 -43.38 -4.38
C ASN A 678 93.04 -42.27 -5.30
N PRO A 679 92.80 -41.00 -4.83
CA PRO A 679 92.34 -40.48 -3.53
C PRO A 679 91.30 -39.29 -3.59
N GLY A 680 90.76 -38.83 -2.44
CA GLY A 680 90.54 -37.36 -2.21
C GLY A 680 89.12 -36.71 -2.20
N VAL A 681 88.25 -37.07 -1.24
CA VAL A 681 87.26 -36.23 -0.49
C VAL A 681 86.51 -35.04 -1.20
N GLY A 682 85.16 -35.01 -1.19
CA GLY A 682 84.45 -33.80 -1.71
C GLY A 682 82.92 -33.54 -1.61
N ILE A 683 82.05 -34.43 -1.10
CA ILE A 683 80.63 -34.13 -0.67
C ILE A 683 79.54 -33.81 -1.75
N TYR A 684 78.47 -34.63 -1.76
CA TYR A 684 77.09 -34.50 -2.33
C TYR A 684 76.78 -34.25 -3.84
N ASN A 685 75.97 -35.18 -4.39
CA ASN A 685 74.97 -35.10 -5.50
C ASN A 685 75.35 -34.90 -6.99
N ALA A 686 75.27 -36.01 -7.76
CA ALA A 686 74.69 -36.20 -9.12
C ALA A 686 74.64 -37.73 -9.38
N ASN A 687 73.60 -38.42 -9.88
CA ASN A 687 72.69 -38.26 -11.03
C ASN A 687 73.39 -38.44 -12.40
N ILE A 688 72.62 -38.90 -13.43
CA ILE A 688 72.90 -38.99 -14.90
C ILE A 688 73.28 -40.39 -15.47
N THR A 689 72.76 -40.88 -16.62
CA THR A 689 71.56 -40.55 -17.44
C THR A 689 71.37 -41.52 -18.64
N THR A 690 70.30 -41.31 -19.42
CA THR A 690 69.93 -41.85 -20.76
C THR A 690 69.28 -43.23 -20.75
N GLN A 691 68.10 -43.46 -21.35
CA GLN A 691 67.28 -42.71 -22.35
C GLN A 691 65.80 -42.64 -21.86
N MET A 692 64.87 -41.76 -22.26
CA MET A 692 64.82 -40.52 -23.09
C MET A 692 63.58 -39.65 -22.63
N PRO A 693 63.20 -38.49 -23.26
CA PRO A 693 62.64 -37.30 -22.58
C PRO A 693 61.09 -37.25 -22.46
N GLY A 694 60.40 -36.35 -21.74
CA GLY A 694 60.72 -35.09 -21.02
C GLY A 694 59.66 -34.00 -21.39
N ARG A 695 59.24 -33.01 -20.58
CA ARG A 695 59.62 -32.52 -19.23
C ARG A 695 58.47 -31.67 -18.61
N GLN A 696 58.55 -31.35 -17.31
CA GLN A 696 57.54 -30.62 -16.50
C GLN A 696 57.73 -29.08 -16.47
N GLY A 697 56.78 -28.35 -15.84
CA GLY A 697 57.04 -27.03 -15.26
C GLY A 697 55.94 -26.49 -14.32
N ILE A 698 56.21 -26.47 -13.00
CA ILE A 698 55.53 -25.60 -12.01
C ILE A 698 56.61 -24.73 -11.35
N PHE A 699 56.37 -23.42 -11.22
CA PHE A 699 57.17 -22.52 -10.38
C PHE A 699 56.28 -21.69 -9.44
N LYS A 700 56.80 -21.41 -8.24
CA LYS A 700 56.27 -20.41 -7.29
C LYS A 700 57.43 -19.60 -6.69
N LYS A 701 57.42 -18.27 -6.83
CA LYS A 701 57.60 -17.30 -5.71
C LYS A 701 57.62 -15.81 -6.15
N ARG A 702 56.50 -15.14 -5.93
CA ARG A 702 56.30 -13.80 -5.32
C ARG A 702 57.55 -12.92 -5.05
N ARG A 703 57.62 -11.74 -5.67
CA ARG A 703 57.55 -10.42 -4.98
C ARG A 703 57.46 -9.20 -5.93
N GLN A 704 56.55 -8.29 -5.56
CA GLN A 704 56.72 -6.83 -5.47
C GLN A 704 56.39 -5.90 -6.68
N ASP A 705 55.52 -4.92 -6.37
CA ASP A 705 55.27 -3.55 -6.87
C ASP A 705 54.82 -3.22 -8.32
N ASN A 706 53.58 -2.70 -8.34
CA ASN A 706 53.09 -1.43 -8.91
C ASN A 706 52.68 -1.26 -10.40
N ASP A 707 51.41 -0.85 -10.54
CA ASP A 707 50.76 0.04 -11.52
C ASP A 707 50.83 -0.12 -13.06
N SER A 708 49.72 0.38 -13.64
CA SER A 708 49.50 0.91 -14.99
C SER A 708 49.00 -0.03 -16.13
N HIS A 709 47.74 0.22 -16.49
CA HIS A 709 47.08 0.25 -17.81
C HIS A 709 47.77 -0.31 -19.07
N VAL A 710 46.99 -1.00 -19.92
CA VAL A 710 46.58 -0.59 -21.30
C VAL A 710 45.97 -1.79 -22.07
N TYR A 711 45.07 -1.50 -23.02
CA TYR A 711 44.31 -2.46 -23.83
C TYR A 711 45.11 -3.15 -24.95
N ALA A 712 44.78 -4.41 -25.20
CA ALA A 712 44.68 -5.04 -26.53
C ALA A 712 43.69 -6.22 -26.35
N VAL A 713 42.48 -6.22 -26.91
CA VAL A 713 42.15 -6.33 -28.35
C VAL A 713 42.92 -7.49 -28.99
N ILE A 714 42.26 -8.63 -29.10
CA ILE A 714 42.51 -9.60 -30.18
C ILE A 714 41.18 -9.78 -30.89
N ASP A 715 41.26 -9.64 -32.21
CA ASP A 715 40.14 -9.71 -33.12
C ASP A 715 40.00 -11.12 -33.73
N ASP A 716 38.81 -11.37 -34.24
CA ASP A 716 38.44 -12.32 -35.29
C ASP A 716 38.84 -13.83 -35.27
N ALA A 717 37.76 -14.61 -35.34
CA ALA A 717 37.54 -15.70 -36.30
C ALA A 717 38.54 -16.89 -36.35
N MET A 718 38.16 -17.97 -35.66
CA MET A 718 38.20 -19.30 -36.29
C MET A 718 36.89 -20.05 -36.06
N VAL A 719 36.17 -20.30 -37.15
CA VAL A 719 35.01 -21.18 -37.20
C VAL A 719 35.45 -22.59 -37.59
N TYR A 720 35.12 -23.57 -36.75
CA TYR A 720 34.66 -24.88 -37.22
C TYR A 720 33.48 -25.30 -36.35
N ALA A 721 32.29 -24.96 -36.83
CA ALA A 721 31.03 -25.45 -36.29
C ALA A 721 30.69 -26.78 -36.97
N ASP A 722 31.32 -27.86 -36.52
CA ASP A 722 30.91 -29.23 -36.85
C ASP A 722 30.38 -29.92 -35.59
N LEU A 723 29.07 -29.80 -35.37
CA LEU A 723 28.15 -30.92 -35.12
C LEU A 723 26.75 -30.40 -34.74
N LEU A 724 26.05 -29.86 -35.75
CA LEU A 724 24.61 -30.13 -35.86
C LEU A 724 24.49 -31.63 -36.22
N LYS A 725 23.71 -32.51 -35.58
CA LYS A 725 22.85 -32.42 -34.39
C LYS A 725 21.94 -31.19 -34.30
N GLU A 726 20.76 -31.36 -34.92
CA GLU A 726 19.53 -30.58 -34.73
C GLU A 726 19.28 -29.40 -35.70
N SER A 727 18.02 -29.29 -36.15
CA SER A 727 17.41 -28.18 -36.91
C SER A 727 17.85 -27.88 -38.36
N ASN A 728 16.88 -28.05 -39.28
CA ASN A 728 16.59 -27.25 -40.49
C ASN A 728 15.29 -27.83 -41.09
N GLY A 729 14.30 -27.07 -41.57
CA GLY A 729 14.21 -25.62 -41.72
C GLY A 729 13.69 -25.26 -43.12
N SER A 730 12.58 -24.50 -43.21
CA SER A 730 12.18 -23.85 -44.46
C SER A 730 11.44 -22.55 -44.19
N VAL A 731 11.76 -21.51 -44.96
CA VAL A 731 11.27 -20.12 -44.88
C VAL A 731 11.90 -19.31 -43.74
N ALA A 732 12.84 -18.43 -44.11
CA ALA A 732 13.50 -17.44 -43.26
C ALA A 732 12.78 -16.07 -43.33
N PRO A 733 12.94 -15.18 -42.33
CA PRO A 733 12.27 -13.89 -42.28
C PRO A 733 13.03 -12.80 -43.06
N GLU A 734 12.28 -11.79 -43.49
CA GLU A 734 12.79 -10.54 -44.04
C GLU A 734 13.16 -9.58 -42.88
N ILE A 735 14.38 -9.02 -42.89
CA ILE A 735 14.84 -8.03 -41.91
C ILE A 735 14.83 -6.68 -42.60
N ASP A 736 13.91 -5.81 -42.20
CA ASP A 736 13.76 -4.48 -42.80
C ASP A 736 14.78 -3.49 -42.20
N VAL A 737 15.54 -2.84 -43.09
CA VAL A 737 16.57 -1.85 -42.73
C VAL A 737 16.13 -0.50 -43.26
N TYR A 738 16.07 0.48 -42.36
CA TYR A 738 15.55 1.82 -42.58
C TYR A 738 16.14 2.47 -43.85
N ARG A 739 15.34 2.58 -44.92
CA ARG A 739 15.70 3.32 -46.13
C ARG A 739 15.35 4.82 -45.97
N PRO A 740 16.24 5.75 -46.37
CA PRO A 740 15.88 7.14 -46.56
C PRO A 740 14.76 7.29 -47.61
N PHE A 741 13.94 8.33 -47.47
CA PHE A 741 12.83 8.63 -48.38
C PHE A 741 13.28 9.58 -49.50
N ASP A 742 13.43 9.05 -50.71
CA ASP A 742 13.73 9.83 -51.93
C ASP A 742 12.44 10.12 -52.73
N GLY A 743 11.62 11.02 -52.23
CA GLY A 743 10.39 11.48 -52.90
C GLY A 743 10.06 12.94 -52.56
N PRO A 744 9.28 13.65 -53.41
CA PRO A 744 8.88 15.02 -53.12
C PRO A 744 7.88 15.07 -51.96
N VAL A 745 8.21 15.84 -50.92
CA VAL A 745 7.33 16.08 -49.77
C VAL A 745 6.41 17.26 -50.08
N GLY A 746 5.12 17.13 -49.79
CA GLY A 746 4.12 18.20 -49.89
C GLY A 746 3.66 18.68 -48.51
N ASP A 747 3.38 19.98 -48.37
CA ASP A 747 3.25 20.68 -47.08
C ASP A 747 1.95 20.44 -46.27
N THR A 748 1.22 19.34 -46.47
CA THR A 748 -0.01 19.04 -45.72
C THR A 748 -0.20 17.55 -45.38
N PRO A 749 -0.43 17.17 -44.11
CA PRO A 749 -0.64 15.78 -43.71
C PRO A 749 -2.07 15.26 -44.02
N PRO A 750 -2.26 13.94 -44.26
CA PRO A 750 -3.54 13.36 -44.66
C PRO A 750 -4.53 13.12 -43.51
N THR A 751 -5.83 13.20 -43.81
CA THR A 751 -6.95 12.96 -42.88
C THR A 751 -7.42 11.49 -42.94
N PRO A 752 -7.79 10.84 -41.82
CA PRO A 752 -8.24 9.44 -41.81
C PRO A 752 -9.65 9.22 -42.41
N PRO A 753 -9.95 8.02 -42.93
CA PRO A 753 -11.21 7.73 -43.65
C PRO A 753 -12.38 7.35 -42.72
N PRO A 754 -13.64 7.55 -43.16
CA PRO A 754 -14.82 7.12 -42.42
C PRO A 754 -15.15 5.64 -42.65
N ILE A 755 -15.48 4.90 -41.60
CA ILE A 755 -15.95 3.51 -41.71
C ILE A 755 -17.43 3.42 -41.31
N SER A 756 -18.28 3.28 -42.31
CA SER A 756 -19.71 2.97 -42.17
C SER A 756 -19.95 1.46 -42.18
N PHE A 757 -20.70 0.93 -41.21
CA PHE A 757 -21.33 -0.39 -41.33
C PHE A 757 -22.82 -0.32 -40.96
N LYS A 758 -23.67 -0.26 -41.99
CA LYS A 758 -25.07 -0.67 -41.87
C LYS A 758 -25.13 -2.20 -41.88
N ARG A 759 -25.87 -2.81 -40.95
CA ARG A 759 -26.43 -4.15 -41.12
C ARG A 759 -27.93 -4.08 -40.85
N ALA A 760 -28.72 -4.23 -41.90
CA ALA A 760 -30.17 -4.33 -41.79
C ALA A 760 -30.57 -5.76 -41.38
N THR A 761 -31.54 -5.88 -40.48
CA THR A 761 -32.27 -7.13 -40.22
C THR A 761 -33.77 -6.83 -40.16
N LYS A 762 -34.59 -7.78 -40.62
CA LYS A 762 -35.99 -7.57 -41.04
C LYS A 762 -36.96 -7.20 -39.91
N VAL A 763 -37.99 -6.45 -40.31
CA VAL A 763 -39.27 -6.23 -39.63
C VAL A 763 -40.16 -7.48 -39.74
N SER A 764 -40.94 -7.74 -38.69
CA SER A 764 -42.19 -8.54 -38.71
C SER A 764 -43.27 -7.72 -37.99
N ASN A 765 -44.49 -7.67 -38.53
CA ASN A 765 -45.49 -6.65 -38.20
C ASN A 765 -46.90 -7.25 -37.96
N SER A 766 -47.57 -6.80 -36.89
CA SER A 766 -49.02 -6.86 -36.54
C SER A 766 -49.14 -6.56 -35.04
N GLU A 767 -50.07 -5.77 -34.49
CA GLU A 767 -51.16 -4.95 -35.06
C GLU A 767 -51.52 -3.80 -34.08
N GLU A 768 -52.25 -2.81 -34.58
CA GLU A 768 -52.67 -1.51 -34.00
C GLU A 768 -53.26 -1.57 -32.57
N LEU A 769 -53.04 -0.58 -31.68
CA LEU A 769 -53.54 0.82 -31.63
C LEU A 769 -52.70 1.62 -30.57
N SER A 770 -52.68 2.95 -30.40
CA SER A 770 -53.41 4.11 -30.98
C SER A 770 -52.59 5.42 -30.82
N PHE A 771 -53.09 6.56 -31.35
CA PHE A 771 -52.53 7.93 -31.25
C PHE A 771 -53.23 8.75 -30.12
N CYS A 772 -52.92 10.00 -29.70
CA CYS A 772 -51.95 11.09 -29.99
C CYS A 772 -52.00 12.13 -28.79
N PRO A 773 -51.35 13.33 -28.76
CA PRO A 773 -50.26 13.90 -29.57
C PRO A 773 -49.09 14.55 -28.74
N GLU A 774 -48.26 15.34 -29.42
CA GLU A 774 -46.95 15.91 -29.07
C GLU A 774 -46.86 16.95 -27.92
N MET A 775 -45.63 17.11 -27.39
CA MET A 775 -45.04 18.41 -27.04
C MET A 775 -43.55 18.42 -27.42
N ASP A 776 -43.02 19.61 -27.72
CA ASP A 776 -41.76 19.83 -28.44
C ASP A 776 -40.50 19.24 -27.79
N SER A 777 -39.60 18.78 -28.67
CA SER A 777 -38.19 18.56 -28.34
C SER A 777 -37.29 19.23 -29.38
N GLU A 778 -36.83 20.45 -29.08
CA GLU A 778 -35.82 21.12 -29.91
C GLU A 778 -34.44 20.44 -29.77
N PRO A 779 -33.73 20.16 -30.87
CA PRO A 779 -32.42 19.53 -30.82
C PRO A 779 -31.31 20.54 -30.50
N TYR A 780 -30.39 20.16 -29.61
CA TYR A 780 -29.19 20.94 -29.29
C TYR A 780 -28.24 21.06 -30.49
N THR A 781 -27.97 22.30 -30.94
CA THR A 781 -26.83 22.62 -31.82
C THR A 781 -25.63 23.11 -31.00
N PHE A 782 -24.46 22.49 -31.19
CA PHE A 782 -23.20 22.96 -30.64
C PHE A 782 -22.61 24.08 -31.50
N ALA A 783 -22.49 25.29 -30.93
CA ALA A 783 -21.73 26.36 -31.55
C ALA A 783 -20.22 26.21 -31.21
N HIS A 784 -19.41 25.85 -32.20
CA HIS A 784 -17.96 25.89 -32.08
C HIS A 784 -17.44 27.32 -32.24
N HIS A 785 -16.91 27.91 -31.17
CA HIS A 785 -16.03 29.08 -31.31
C HIS A 785 -14.64 28.64 -31.78
N LYS A 786 -14.16 29.22 -32.88
CA LYS A 786 -12.75 29.13 -33.30
C LYS A 786 -11.86 29.89 -32.31
N PRO A 787 -10.64 29.43 -32.03
CA PRO A 787 -9.59 30.26 -31.45
C PRO A 787 -9.11 31.29 -32.48
N GLU A 788 -8.81 32.50 -32.03
CA GLU A 788 -8.19 33.55 -32.84
C GLU A 788 -6.65 33.48 -32.72
N GLU A 789 -5.94 33.70 -33.82
CA GLU A 789 -4.49 33.47 -33.90
C GLU A 789 -3.67 34.61 -33.29
N THR A 790 -2.97 34.35 -32.18
CA THR A 790 -1.98 35.29 -31.65
C THR A 790 -0.73 35.30 -32.54
N ARG A 791 -0.57 36.36 -33.34
CA ARG A 791 0.67 36.57 -34.11
C ARG A 791 1.87 36.77 -33.18
N SER A 792 2.87 35.90 -33.32
CA SER A 792 4.21 36.10 -32.81
C SER A 792 4.96 37.16 -33.62
N ASN A 793 5.73 38.00 -32.94
CA ASN A 793 6.91 38.65 -33.51
C ASN A 793 7.92 38.91 -32.38
N GLY A 794 9.17 38.51 -32.57
CA GLY A 794 10.21 38.54 -31.54
C GLY A 794 11.11 39.77 -31.55
N ASP A 795 11.65 40.07 -30.37
CA ASP A 795 12.94 40.67 -30.03
C ASP A 795 13.53 41.82 -30.88
N THR A 796 13.78 42.97 -30.22
CA THR A 796 15.17 43.43 -30.00
C THR A 796 15.31 44.34 -28.76
N ASN A 797 16.50 44.33 -28.15
CA ASN A 797 16.89 45.10 -26.95
C ASN A 797 17.04 46.61 -27.20
N VAL A 798 16.95 47.43 -26.14
CA VAL A 798 18.04 48.34 -25.63
C VAL A 798 17.55 49.23 -24.45
N ASN A 799 18.48 49.55 -23.53
CA ASN A 799 18.27 50.41 -22.35
C ASN A 799 18.05 51.89 -22.68
N SER A 800 17.28 52.63 -21.85
CA SER A 800 17.77 53.79 -21.05
C SER A 800 16.61 54.48 -20.30
N ALA A 801 16.94 55.33 -19.32
CA ALA A 801 16.01 56.13 -18.52
C ALA A 801 15.71 57.51 -19.15
N GLY A 802 14.60 58.15 -18.75
CA GLY A 802 14.39 59.59 -19.00
C GLY A 802 12.93 60.10 -19.04
N ASP A 803 12.49 60.66 -17.91
CA ASP A 803 11.71 61.90 -17.73
C ASP A 803 10.37 62.24 -18.46
N VAL A 804 9.41 62.68 -17.63
CA VAL A 804 8.44 63.81 -17.77
C VAL A 804 7.72 64.09 -19.10
N GLY A 805 6.38 64.15 -19.05
CA GLY A 805 5.56 64.79 -20.11
C GLY A 805 4.04 64.82 -19.87
N MET A 806 3.51 65.96 -19.42
CA MET A 806 2.11 66.42 -19.65
C MET A 806 1.82 66.61 -21.16
N SER A 807 0.61 66.85 -21.68
CA SER A 807 -0.82 66.63 -21.35
C SER A 807 -1.65 67.30 -22.49
N LEU A 808 -2.98 67.12 -22.53
CA LEU A 808 -3.94 67.92 -23.37
C LEU A 808 -3.82 67.70 -24.92
N LEU A 809 -4.81 67.97 -25.79
CA LEU A 809 -6.26 68.27 -25.69
C LEU A 809 -6.90 68.03 -27.08
N GLU A 810 -8.23 67.80 -27.12
CA GLU A 810 -9.16 68.20 -28.22
C GLU A 810 -8.96 67.63 -29.66
N SER A 811 -9.98 67.53 -30.53
CA SER A 811 -11.43 67.81 -30.46
C SER A 811 -12.18 67.19 -31.67
N LYS A 812 -13.53 67.08 -31.57
CA LYS A 812 -14.55 67.38 -32.63
C LYS A 812 -14.54 66.59 -33.97
N GLU A 813 -15.64 66.38 -34.72
CA GLU A 813 -17.11 66.49 -34.52
C GLU A 813 -17.82 65.79 -35.72
N GLN A 814 -19.12 66.06 -35.96
CA GLN A 814 -20.01 65.59 -37.05
C GLN A 814 -20.35 64.06 -37.01
N GLU A 815 -21.58 63.60 -36.75
CA GLU A 815 -22.95 63.92 -37.26
C GLU A 815 -23.35 63.21 -38.57
N GLY A 816 -24.54 62.59 -38.54
CA GLY A 816 -25.22 61.95 -39.67
C GLY A 816 -26.65 61.57 -39.30
N LEU A 817 -27.63 62.35 -39.76
CA LEU A 817 -29.06 62.29 -39.37
C LEU A 817 -29.85 61.16 -40.09
N VAL A 818 -30.69 60.46 -39.31
CA VAL A 818 -32.17 60.36 -39.40
C VAL A 818 -32.89 60.08 -40.73
N GLU A 819 -33.68 59.00 -40.72
CA GLU A 819 -35.10 58.92 -41.17
C GLU A 819 -35.73 57.63 -40.59
N GLN A 820 -37.05 57.43 -40.49
CA GLN A 820 -38.15 58.02 -39.70
C GLN A 820 -39.39 57.09 -39.93
N LEU A 821 -40.37 57.10 -39.02
CA LEU A 821 -41.80 56.74 -39.23
C LEU A 821 -42.29 55.26 -39.35
N MET A 822 -42.88 54.81 -38.22
CA MET A 822 -44.22 54.17 -38.00
C MET A 822 -45.31 54.38 -39.11
N PRO A 823 -46.49 53.67 -39.14
CA PRO A 823 -47.26 53.20 -37.97
C PRO A 823 -48.20 51.96 -38.11
N LYS A 824 -48.97 51.70 -37.03
CA LYS A 824 -50.24 50.93 -36.88
C LYS A 824 -50.12 49.39 -36.85
N GLU A 825 -50.96 48.68 -36.08
CA GLU A 825 -52.19 49.08 -35.37
C GLU A 825 -52.19 48.67 -33.88
#